data_AF-A0A8S1BMY2-F1
#
_entry.id   AF-A0A8S1BMY2-F1
#
_cell.length_a   1.000
_cell.length_b   1.000
_cell.length_c   1.000
_cell.angle_alpha   90.00
_cell.angle_beta   90.00
_cell.angle_gamma   90.00
#
_symmetry.space_group_name_H-M   'P 1'
#
loop_
_entity.id
_entity.type
_entity.pdbx_description
1 polymer ?
#
loop_
_entity_poly.entity_id
_entity_poly.type
_entity_poly.pdbx_seq_one_letter_code
_entity_poly.pdbx_strand_id
1 'polypeptide(L)'
;MAEFIRGGAGVIPVTKEKLHGSPSTGSDDGQDGLAVDEFDPFLADNEEAESSNASLLVAPHENQWYHGRLDRYTAEERLYEASKLGSYLIRESDRKPGSYVLSYLGRTGINHFRITAVCGDFYIGGRQFDSLSDLIGYYTNITDLLKKERLIHPVPPPEPVNDKKRIVAILPYTKMPDTDELSFQKGDIFFVHNDMGDGWLWVTAHRTGEQGMIFRDLVEDLADNIDPNTVFSWFHPNVTKNDAVDMLVKSGPGSFLVRPSDNSPGDYSLFFHINNQIQRFRIEKKGVRYLMGGRTFECLDAVINRYRKEQIVEGHTLIQPAMNEEDESFAKPKEIDHAEKIYATLRECREQVGLKKNKGIKMQGFLNKKSEKNKKWKSMFFVLLVEGSDTHLYFYDNPKRTKPKGLIDLSCAYLYQVHDSVFDRPHCFQLVERALPCLATITYLCANTADLAQDWISALRPLCITQMTRSPKVQRLRELKCLQLHILDAHRLPFKLVPNPFCIISLNQVKVARTKVKTGLDPLFDEEFLLDDIPPDVLSFTITVYNKGKRSKDTEVAELTVELSSLTNGDEVDEWFKFSGITPIGEWGSLRLRVRYLHDLIMPQEEYSPLQQLILDPSLEVVRALADICHLDRIPLANSLLRIFRHERREAELLRSLNEAEIEREQETSTLLRAASLTTTLMDLYMKSVCTGFLQAAIQDTILKLLETKQSCEVSFEIYEF
;
A
#
# COMPACT_ATOMS: atom_id res chain seq x y z
N MET A 1 53.31 -35.79 -24.40
CA MET A 1 53.36 -36.41 -25.75
C MET A 1 52.47 -35.60 -26.66
N ALA A 2 53.05 -35.08 -27.73
CA ALA A 2 52.37 -34.52 -28.89
C ALA A 2 51.48 -35.61 -29.56
N GLU A 3 50.53 -35.38 -30.48
CA GLU A 3 50.35 -34.36 -31.50
C GLU A 3 49.00 -34.63 -32.23
N PHE A 4 48.69 -33.79 -33.23
CA PHE A 4 47.71 -33.89 -34.33
C PHE A 4 46.38 -33.12 -34.17
N ILE A 5 45.94 -32.11 -34.95
CA ILE A 5 46.32 -31.33 -36.16
C ILE A 5 45.10 -31.26 -37.12
N ARG A 6 44.65 -30.01 -37.33
CA ARG A 6 44.13 -29.32 -38.54
C ARG A 6 42.71 -29.50 -39.11
N GLY A 7 42.13 -28.32 -39.34
CA GLY A 7 41.55 -27.81 -40.59
C GLY A 7 40.60 -26.63 -40.27
N GLY A 8 40.95 -25.34 -40.37
CA GLY A 8 41.30 -24.53 -41.56
C GLY A 8 40.00 -23.97 -42.19
N ALA A 9 39.75 -22.69 -42.48
CA ALA A 9 40.57 -21.51 -42.79
C ALA A 9 39.76 -20.20 -42.53
N GLY A 10 40.40 -19.08 -42.11
CA GLY A 10 40.64 -17.88 -42.93
C GLY A 10 39.64 -16.76 -42.57
N VAL A 11 39.94 -15.47 -42.38
CA VAL A 11 40.99 -14.57 -42.89
C VAL A 11 41.12 -13.35 -41.92
N ILE A 12 42.35 -12.84 -41.78
CA ILE A 12 42.88 -11.67 -41.04
C ILE A 12 42.98 -10.48 -42.02
N PRO A 13 42.81 -9.15 -41.71
CA PRO A 13 43.76 -8.29 -40.95
C PRO A 13 43.14 -7.14 -40.09
N VAL A 14 43.70 -6.65 -38.97
CA VAL A 14 45.05 -6.15 -38.55
C VAL A 14 45.23 -4.62 -38.76
N THR A 15 45.36 -3.92 -37.62
CA THR A 15 46.16 -2.69 -37.32
C THR A 15 45.67 -1.32 -37.86
N LYS A 16 45.94 -0.14 -37.27
CA LYS A 16 46.92 0.30 -36.25
C LYS A 16 46.57 1.74 -35.78
N GLU A 17 46.89 2.02 -34.51
CA GLU A 17 47.51 3.24 -33.94
C GLU A 17 47.22 4.65 -34.51
N LYS A 18 46.85 5.58 -33.60
CA LYS A 18 47.73 6.73 -33.26
C LYS A 18 47.33 7.48 -31.98
N LEU A 19 48.38 7.90 -31.28
CA LEU A 19 48.43 8.58 -29.99
C LEU A 19 48.08 10.08 -30.02
N HIS A 20 47.67 10.55 -28.83
CA HIS A 20 48.07 11.75 -28.06
C HIS A 20 47.00 12.82 -27.77
N GLY A 21 46.84 13.09 -26.47
CA GLY A 21 46.22 14.30 -25.93
C GLY A 21 45.67 14.10 -24.50
N SER A 22 46.47 14.40 -23.49
CA SER A 22 45.97 14.76 -22.13
C SER A 22 46.21 16.26 -21.93
N PRO A 23 45.63 16.93 -20.91
CA PRO A 23 44.41 16.66 -20.16
C PRO A 23 43.46 17.88 -20.18
N SER A 24 42.16 17.69 -19.95
CA SER A 24 41.30 18.80 -19.53
C SER A 24 40.23 18.32 -18.56
N THR A 25 40.08 19.11 -17.52
CA THR A 25 39.29 18.95 -16.30
C THR A 25 37.79 18.94 -16.58
N GLY A 26 37.08 17.97 -16.01
CA GLY A 26 35.62 17.94 -16.02
C GLY A 26 35.12 16.71 -15.27
N SER A 27 34.63 16.94 -14.06
CA SER A 27 33.89 16.04 -13.18
C SER A 27 32.98 15.04 -13.92
N ASP A 28 33.25 13.76 -13.72
CA ASP A 28 32.42 12.62 -14.14
C ASP A 28 31.89 11.95 -12.86
N ASP A 29 30.66 12.29 -12.48
CA ASP A 29 29.90 11.51 -11.51
C ASP A 29 29.34 10.28 -12.24
N GLY A 30 30.12 9.21 -12.17
CA GLY A 30 29.82 7.91 -12.75
C GLY A 30 28.54 7.31 -12.19
N GLN A 31 27.54 7.26 -13.06
CA GLN A 31 26.36 6.44 -12.97
C GLN A 31 26.77 5.01 -13.37
N ASP A 32 26.85 4.08 -12.41
CA ASP A 32 26.58 2.65 -12.64
C ASP A 32 26.64 1.87 -11.32
N GLY A 33 25.46 1.59 -10.77
CA GLY A 33 25.24 0.58 -9.74
C GLY A 33 24.17 -0.37 -10.24
N LEU A 34 24.58 -1.39 -10.98
CA LEU A 34 23.75 -2.53 -11.36
C LEU A 34 23.13 -3.11 -10.08
N ALA A 35 21.80 -3.02 -9.97
CA ALA A 35 21.04 -3.59 -8.87
C ALA A 35 21.25 -5.11 -8.87
N VAL A 36 22.08 -5.58 -7.93
CA VAL A 36 22.15 -6.99 -7.59
C VAL A 36 20.86 -7.29 -6.83
N ASP A 37 20.04 -8.17 -7.38
CA ASP A 37 18.76 -8.55 -6.79
C ASP A 37 19.03 -9.39 -5.53
N GLU A 38 19.22 -8.68 -4.41
CA GLU A 38 19.40 -9.27 -3.08
C GLU A 38 18.07 -9.93 -2.70
N PHE A 39 18.06 -11.25 -2.57
CA PHE A 39 16.91 -12.00 -2.08
C PHE A 39 16.58 -11.50 -0.68
N ASP A 40 15.39 -10.92 -0.53
CA ASP A 40 14.89 -10.48 0.78
C ASP A 40 13.94 -11.57 1.27
N PRO A 41 14.35 -12.37 2.28
CA PRO A 41 13.51 -13.45 2.78
C PRO A 41 12.18 -12.95 3.38
N PHE A 42 12.00 -11.65 3.56
CA PHE A 42 10.76 -11.03 4.03
C PHE A 42 9.80 -10.63 2.89
N LEU A 43 10.15 -10.90 1.63
CA LEU A 43 9.21 -10.76 0.52
C LEU A 43 8.41 -12.06 0.36
N ALA A 44 7.10 -11.92 0.11
CA ALA A 44 6.26 -13.05 -0.26
C ALA A 44 6.80 -13.67 -1.57
N ASP A 45 6.82 -15.00 -1.69
CA ASP A 45 7.29 -15.79 -2.85
C ASP A 45 6.59 -15.48 -4.21
N ASN A 46 5.87 -14.36 -4.33
CA ASN A 46 5.12 -13.97 -5.52
C ASN A 46 5.99 -13.39 -6.65
N GLU A 47 7.25 -13.03 -6.41
CA GLU A 47 8.08 -12.32 -7.40
C GLU A 47 8.39 -13.15 -8.67
N GLU A 48 8.35 -14.49 -8.62
CA GLU A 48 8.72 -15.30 -9.79
C GLU A 48 7.62 -15.39 -10.86
N ALA A 49 6.38 -15.00 -10.56
CA ALA A 49 5.26 -15.08 -11.50
C ALA A 49 4.88 -13.73 -12.16
N GLU A 50 5.34 -12.59 -11.63
CA GLU A 50 4.77 -11.27 -11.95
C GLU A 50 5.42 -10.53 -13.12
N SER A 51 6.71 -10.76 -13.44
CA SER A 51 7.39 -9.98 -14.51
C SER A 51 7.33 -10.60 -15.91
N SER A 52 7.01 -11.88 -16.03
CA SER A 52 7.05 -12.64 -17.29
C SER A 52 5.66 -12.90 -17.92
N ASN A 53 4.57 -12.65 -17.19
CA ASN A 53 3.21 -13.07 -17.58
C ASN A 53 2.16 -11.95 -17.72
N ALA A 54 2.54 -10.66 -17.72
CA ALA A 54 1.58 -9.58 -17.98
C ALA A 54 0.87 -9.73 -19.35
N SER A 55 1.53 -10.40 -20.31
CA SER A 55 1.02 -10.70 -21.65
C SER A 55 -0.06 -11.79 -21.72
N LEU A 56 -0.38 -12.48 -20.60
CA LEU A 56 -1.28 -13.65 -20.55
C LEU A 56 -2.54 -13.45 -19.69
N LEU A 57 -2.78 -12.24 -19.14
CA LEU A 57 -4.00 -11.91 -18.38
C LEU A 57 -5.23 -11.73 -19.30
N VAL A 58 -5.53 -12.73 -20.14
CA VAL A 58 -6.71 -12.68 -21.01
C VAL A 58 -7.89 -13.24 -20.25
N ALA A 59 -8.71 -12.35 -19.68
CA ALA A 59 -10.03 -12.73 -19.20
C ALA A 59 -10.98 -13.01 -20.38
N PRO A 60 -11.96 -13.91 -20.20
CA PRO A 60 -13.08 -13.99 -21.13
C PRO A 60 -13.82 -12.65 -21.20
N HIS A 61 -14.51 -12.39 -22.32
CA HIS A 61 -15.26 -11.15 -22.51
C HIS A 61 -16.33 -10.97 -21.41
N GLU A 62 -16.58 -9.73 -20.96
CA GLU A 62 -17.46 -9.40 -19.80
C GLU A 62 -18.85 -10.04 -19.89
N ASN A 63 -19.40 -10.13 -21.11
CA ASN A 63 -20.70 -10.77 -21.39
C ASN A 63 -20.73 -12.29 -21.14
N GLN A 64 -19.64 -12.92 -20.68
CA GLN A 64 -19.60 -14.32 -20.32
C GLN A 64 -19.68 -14.56 -18.82
N TRP A 65 -19.50 -13.54 -17.98
CA TRP A 65 -19.39 -13.73 -16.52
C TRP A 65 -19.92 -12.57 -15.69
N TYR A 66 -20.14 -11.38 -16.26
CA TYR A 66 -20.68 -10.23 -15.53
C TYR A 66 -22.20 -10.16 -15.66
N HIS A 67 -22.90 -10.18 -14.52
CA HIS A 67 -24.37 -10.29 -14.46
C HIS A 67 -25.05 -8.97 -14.08
N GLY A 68 -24.30 -7.88 -13.92
CA GLY A 68 -24.84 -6.63 -13.39
C GLY A 68 -25.45 -6.83 -12.00
N ARG A 69 -26.57 -6.17 -11.73
CA ARG A 69 -27.33 -6.35 -10.49
C ARG A 69 -28.00 -7.72 -10.45
N LEU A 70 -27.52 -8.57 -9.54
CA LEU A 70 -28.06 -9.91 -9.33
C LEU A 70 -28.03 -10.25 -7.84
N ASP A 71 -29.16 -10.72 -7.32
CA ASP A 71 -29.24 -11.18 -5.95
C ASP A 71 -28.49 -12.51 -5.75
N ARG A 72 -28.26 -12.87 -4.49
CA ARG A 72 -27.51 -14.07 -4.14
C ARG A 72 -28.20 -15.37 -4.57
N TYR A 73 -29.52 -15.45 -4.42
CA TYR A 73 -30.27 -16.68 -4.69
C TYR A 73 -30.24 -16.99 -6.19
N THR A 74 -30.54 -16.01 -7.04
CA THR A 74 -30.50 -16.18 -8.49
C THR A 74 -29.09 -16.51 -8.99
N ALA A 75 -28.05 -15.96 -8.36
CA ALA A 75 -26.66 -16.34 -8.65
C ALA A 75 -26.35 -17.80 -8.30
N GLU A 76 -26.83 -18.28 -7.14
CA GLU A 76 -26.67 -19.67 -6.72
C GLU A 76 -27.40 -20.62 -7.69
N GLU A 77 -28.63 -20.29 -8.09
CA GLU A 77 -29.42 -21.06 -9.06
C GLU A 77 -28.68 -21.21 -10.39
N ARG A 78 -28.15 -20.12 -10.96
CA ARG A 78 -27.37 -20.15 -12.21
C ARG A 78 -26.10 -21.01 -12.09
N LEU A 79 -25.42 -20.99 -10.94
CA LEU A 79 -24.25 -21.82 -10.69
C LEU A 79 -24.62 -23.30 -10.57
N TYR A 80 -25.74 -23.61 -9.91
CA TYR A 80 -26.27 -24.98 -9.83
C TYR A 80 -26.67 -25.51 -11.22
N GLU A 81 -27.37 -24.72 -12.03
CA GLU A 81 -27.75 -25.09 -13.40
C GLU A 81 -26.52 -25.35 -14.29
N ALA A 82 -25.45 -24.57 -14.14
CA ALA A 82 -24.20 -24.80 -14.85
C ALA A 82 -23.54 -26.14 -14.49
N SER A 83 -23.75 -26.65 -13.26
CA SER A 83 -23.37 -28.00 -12.78
C SER A 83 -21.92 -28.42 -13.05
N LYS A 84 -20.98 -27.46 -13.09
CA LYS A 84 -19.54 -27.69 -13.32
C LYS A 84 -18.71 -27.07 -12.20
N LEU A 85 -17.80 -27.85 -11.62
CA LEU A 85 -16.84 -27.34 -10.65
C LEU A 85 -15.93 -26.29 -11.31
N GLY A 86 -15.63 -25.22 -10.59
CA GLY A 86 -14.90 -24.09 -11.13
C GLY A 86 -15.77 -23.09 -11.90
N SER A 87 -17.10 -23.27 -11.90
CA SER A 87 -18.03 -22.29 -12.47
C SER A 87 -18.08 -21.01 -11.65
N TYR A 88 -18.16 -19.86 -12.32
CA TYR A 88 -18.15 -18.57 -11.65
C TYR A 88 -18.97 -17.50 -12.38
N LEU A 89 -19.37 -16.47 -11.63
CA LEU A 89 -19.91 -15.21 -12.14
C LEU A 89 -19.60 -14.07 -11.18
N ILE A 90 -19.58 -12.84 -11.70
CA ILE A 90 -19.52 -11.61 -10.91
C ILE A 90 -20.87 -10.90 -10.98
N ARG A 91 -21.33 -10.41 -9.83
CA ARG A 91 -22.56 -9.63 -9.69
C ARG A 91 -22.34 -8.39 -8.84
N GLU A 92 -23.05 -7.32 -9.16
CA GLU A 92 -23.25 -6.19 -8.27
C GLU A 92 -24.33 -6.55 -7.23
N SER A 93 -24.07 -6.22 -5.97
CA SER A 93 -24.99 -6.44 -4.86
C SER A 93 -26.24 -5.58 -5.02
N ASP A 94 -27.41 -6.23 -5.04
CA ASP A 94 -28.73 -5.60 -5.03
C ASP A 94 -28.99 -4.78 -3.76
N ARG A 95 -28.40 -5.18 -2.63
CA ARG A 95 -28.58 -4.52 -1.32
C ARG A 95 -27.61 -3.38 -1.05
N LYS A 96 -26.43 -3.39 -1.67
CA LYS A 96 -25.37 -2.38 -1.46
C LYS A 96 -24.78 -2.01 -2.83
N PRO A 97 -25.38 -1.03 -3.54
CA PRO A 97 -24.87 -0.54 -4.81
C PRO A 97 -23.38 -0.17 -4.71
N GLY A 98 -22.59 -0.52 -5.72
CA GLY A 98 -21.13 -0.37 -5.72
C GLY A 98 -20.35 -1.48 -4.98
N SER A 99 -21.01 -2.46 -4.37
CA SER A 99 -20.37 -3.66 -3.81
C SER A 99 -20.49 -4.82 -4.79
N TYR A 100 -19.37 -5.41 -5.20
CA TYR A 100 -19.35 -6.54 -6.12
C TYR A 100 -19.13 -7.85 -5.36
N VAL A 101 -19.56 -8.96 -5.95
CA VAL A 101 -19.40 -10.31 -5.40
C VAL A 101 -19.00 -11.27 -6.50
N LEU A 102 -17.88 -11.98 -6.30
CA LEU A 102 -17.52 -13.16 -7.09
C LEU A 102 -18.21 -14.37 -6.47
N SER A 103 -19.13 -14.98 -7.22
CA SER A 103 -19.82 -16.22 -6.82
C SER A 103 -19.16 -17.39 -7.56
N TYR A 104 -18.72 -18.40 -6.82
CA TYR A 104 -17.87 -19.49 -7.30
C TYR A 104 -18.38 -20.85 -6.83
N LEU A 105 -18.57 -21.80 -7.74
CA LEU A 105 -18.89 -23.19 -7.42
C LEU A 105 -17.60 -24.00 -7.22
N GLY A 106 -17.20 -24.15 -5.96
CA GLY A 106 -16.04 -24.92 -5.54
C GLY A 106 -16.39 -26.35 -5.09
N ARG A 107 -15.39 -27.08 -4.61
CA ARG A 107 -15.54 -28.47 -4.16
C ARG A 107 -16.44 -28.63 -2.93
N THR A 108 -16.49 -27.61 -2.07
CA THR A 108 -17.31 -27.59 -0.86
C THR A 108 -18.68 -26.96 -1.08
N GLY A 109 -19.02 -26.60 -2.32
CA GLY A 109 -20.25 -25.89 -2.66
C GLY A 109 -19.98 -24.46 -3.16
N ILE A 110 -21.02 -23.62 -3.12
CA ILE A 110 -20.95 -22.25 -3.63
C ILE A 110 -20.35 -21.32 -2.57
N ASN A 111 -19.33 -20.58 -2.98
CA ASN A 111 -18.66 -19.57 -2.18
C ASN A 111 -18.92 -18.18 -2.78
N HIS A 112 -19.07 -17.18 -1.91
CA HIS A 112 -19.24 -15.78 -2.32
C HIS A 112 -18.12 -14.93 -1.73
N PHE A 113 -17.27 -14.40 -2.60
CA PHE A 113 -16.18 -13.52 -2.22
C PHE A 113 -16.58 -12.07 -2.48
N ARG A 114 -16.57 -11.25 -1.43
CA ARG A 114 -16.82 -9.82 -1.54
C ARG A 114 -15.66 -9.17 -2.29
N ILE A 115 -15.99 -8.32 -3.25
CA ILE A 115 -15.05 -7.46 -3.96
C ILE A 115 -15.37 -6.01 -3.56
N THR A 116 -14.40 -5.34 -2.98
CA THR A 116 -14.51 -3.93 -2.57
C THR A 116 -14.08 -3.06 -3.75
N ALA A 117 -14.98 -2.22 -4.26
CA ALA A 117 -14.68 -1.28 -5.34
C ALA A 117 -14.42 0.13 -4.77
N VAL A 118 -13.27 0.72 -5.08
CA VAL A 118 -12.87 2.05 -4.60
C VAL A 118 -12.21 2.83 -5.72
N CYS A 119 -12.81 3.94 -6.14
CA CYS A 119 -12.23 4.84 -7.17
C CYS A 119 -11.75 4.09 -8.44
N GLY A 120 -12.59 3.19 -8.95
CA GLY A 120 -12.32 2.39 -10.14
C GLY A 120 -11.48 1.13 -9.93
N ASP A 121 -10.84 0.96 -8.77
CA ASP A 121 -10.06 -0.24 -8.46
C ASP A 121 -10.89 -1.27 -7.70
N PHE A 122 -10.52 -2.53 -7.85
CA PHE A 122 -11.20 -3.67 -7.25
C PHE A 122 -10.27 -4.43 -6.32
N TYR A 123 -10.74 -4.67 -5.10
CA TYR A 123 -9.98 -5.36 -4.06
C TYR A 123 -10.64 -6.68 -3.67
N ILE A 124 -9.89 -7.77 -3.73
CA ILE A 124 -10.32 -9.11 -3.28
C ILE A 124 -9.13 -9.86 -2.71
N GLY A 125 -9.33 -10.49 -1.54
CA GLY A 125 -8.30 -11.35 -0.97
C GLY A 125 -6.99 -10.63 -0.64
N GLY A 126 -7.05 -9.34 -0.31
CA GLY A 126 -5.87 -8.49 -0.07
C GLY A 126 -5.13 -7.99 -1.30
N ARG A 127 -5.62 -8.30 -2.51
CA ARG A 127 -5.02 -7.85 -3.78
C ARG A 127 -5.86 -6.77 -4.44
N GLN A 128 -5.17 -5.86 -5.12
CA GLN A 128 -5.74 -4.77 -5.92
C GLN A 128 -5.68 -5.11 -7.41
N PHE A 129 -6.74 -4.75 -8.13
CA PHE A 129 -6.86 -4.89 -9.58
C PHE A 129 -7.42 -3.60 -10.18
N ASP A 130 -6.91 -3.20 -11.35
CA ASP A 130 -7.35 -2.00 -12.07
C ASP A 130 -8.73 -2.21 -12.75
N SER A 131 -9.13 -3.47 -12.96
CA SER A 131 -10.44 -3.83 -13.49
C SER A 131 -10.91 -5.21 -13.02
N LEU A 132 -12.23 -5.47 -13.09
CA LEU A 132 -12.77 -6.82 -12.88
C LEU A 132 -12.22 -7.85 -13.88
N SER A 133 -11.89 -7.41 -15.10
CA SER A 133 -11.26 -8.26 -16.10
C SER A 133 -9.87 -8.70 -15.66
N ASP A 134 -9.05 -7.80 -15.11
CA ASP A 134 -7.71 -8.17 -14.60
C ASP A 134 -7.81 -9.14 -13.42
N LEU A 135 -8.79 -8.94 -12.54
CA LEU A 135 -9.10 -9.85 -11.43
C LEU A 135 -9.45 -11.26 -11.94
N ILE A 136 -10.36 -11.37 -12.91
CA ILE A 136 -10.75 -12.66 -13.49
C ILE A 136 -9.57 -13.31 -14.20
N GLY A 137 -8.82 -12.55 -15.01
CA GLY A 137 -7.63 -13.04 -15.71
C GLY A 137 -6.58 -13.59 -14.74
N TYR A 138 -6.40 -12.94 -13.59
CA TYR A 138 -5.46 -13.35 -12.56
C TYR A 138 -5.83 -14.69 -11.91
N TYR A 139 -7.07 -14.84 -11.42
CA TYR A 139 -7.53 -16.09 -10.77
C TYR A 139 -7.89 -17.22 -11.75
N THR A 140 -7.86 -16.94 -13.05
CA THR A 140 -7.94 -17.96 -14.11
C THR A 140 -6.54 -18.50 -14.42
N ASN A 141 -5.56 -17.62 -14.62
CA ASN A 141 -4.28 -17.99 -15.25
C ASN A 141 -3.09 -18.06 -14.28
N ILE A 142 -3.07 -17.24 -13.23
CA ILE A 142 -1.88 -17.08 -12.38
C ILE A 142 -2.02 -17.88 -11.08
N THR A 143 -3.05 -17.60 -10.30
CA THR A 143 -3.16 -18.05 -8.91
C THR A 143 -4.47 -18.75 -8.63
N ASP A 144 -4.48 -19.69 -7.69
CA ASP A 144 -5.69 -20.35 -7.24
C ASP A 144 -6.50 -19.42 -6.30
N LEU A 145 -7.83 -19.39 -6.48
CA LEU A 145 -8.74 -18.63 -5.60
C LEU A 145 -8.92 -19.33 -4.24
N LEU A 146 -9.02 -20.65 -4.29
CA LEU A 146 -9.05 -21.56 -3.13
C LEU A 146 -7.99 -22.65 -3.33
N LYS A 147 -7.65 -23.42 -2.29
CA LYS A 147 -6.57 -24.42 -2.36
C LYS A 147 -6.74 -25.41 -3.53
N LYS A 148 -5.93 -25.29 -4.59
CA LYS A 148 -6.00 -26.11 -5.81
C LYS A 148 -7.30 -25.92 -6.62
N GLU A 149 -7.89 -24.73 -6.55
CA GLU A 149 -9.18 -24.38 -7.15
C GLU A 149 -9.09 -23.00 -7.85
N ARG A 150 -9.21 -23.01 -9.18
CA ARG A 150 -9.14 -21.82 -10.05
C ARG A 150 -10.52 -21.47 -10.63
N LEU A 151 -10.61 -20.28 -11.22
CA LEU A 151 -11.72 -19.91 -12.09
C LEU A 151 -11.59 -20.65 -13.43
N ILE A 152 -12.61 -21.42 -13.82
CA ILE A 152 -12.53 -22.28 -15.02
C ILE A 152 -13.68 -21.98 -15.99
N HIS A 153 -14.92 -21.99 -15.50
CA HIS A 153 -16.11 -21.94 -16.35
C HIS A 153 -16.91 -20.65 -16.10
N PRO A 154 -16.76 -19.61 -16.93
CA PRO A 154 -17.60 -18.42 -16.82
C PRO A 154 -19.07 -18.78 -17.11
N VAL A 155 -20.00 -18.35 -16.27
CA VAL A 155 -21.44 -18.52 -16.46
C VAL A 155 -22.00 -17.24 -17.09
N PRO A 156 -22.52 -17.26 -18.34
CA PRO A 156 -23.00 -16.06 -19.00
C PRO A 156 -24.35 -15.57 -18.43
N PRO A 157 -24.61 -14.25 -18.41
CA PRO A 157 -25.95 -13.73 -18.17
C PRO A 157 -26.90 -14.09 -19.33
N PRO A 158 -28.23 -14.17 -19.10
CA PRO A 158 -29.21 -14.45 -20.15
C PRO A 158 -29.24 -13.39 -21.26
N GLU A 159 -29.01 -12.14 -20.89
CA GLU A 159 -28.95 -10.99 -21.79
C GLU A 159 -27.65 -10.20 -21.55
N PRO A 160 -27.08 -9.56 -22.59
CA PRO A 160 -25.93 -8.71 -22.43
C PRO A 160 -26.23 -7.55 -21.48
N VAL A 161 -25.41 -7.40 -20.45
CA VAL A 161 -25.53 -6.30 -19.48
C VAL A 161 -24.90 -5.04 -20.09
N ASN A 162 -25.69 -3.98 -20.27
CA ASN A 162 -25.21 -2.67 -20.71
C ASN A 162 -25.36 -1.63 -19.58
N ASP A 163 -24.44 -1.66 -18.62
CA ASP A 163 -24.47 -0.79 -17.44
C ASP A 163 -23.64 0.49 -17.61
N LYS A 164 -23.03 0.73 -18.78
CA LYS A 164 -22.08 1.84 -18.97
C LYS A 164 -22.81 3.17 -19.17
N LYS A 165 -23.24 3.79 -18.07
CA LYS A 165 -23.85 5.12 -18.05
C LYS A 165 -22.89 6.14 -18.68
N ARG A 166 -23.31 6.75 -19.78
CA ARG A 166 -22.57 7.80 -20.48
C ARG A 166 -23.09 9.17 -20.07
N ILE A 167 -22.16 10.11 -19.94
CA ILE A 167 -22.44 11.51 -19.60
C ILE A 167 -21.58 12.43 -20.45
N VAL A 168 -22.03 13.67 -20.65
CA VAL A 168 -21.33 14.68 -21.44
C VAL A 168 -21.11 15.95 -20.62
N ALA A 169 -19.93 16.56 -20.74
CA ALA A 169 -19.63 17.85 -20.11
C ALA A 169 -20.44 18.98 -20.72
N ILE A 170 -21.14 19.73 -19.88
CA ILE A 170 -21.87 20.95 -20.28
C ILE A 170 -21.05 22.22 -20.04
N LEU A 171 -20.03 22.15 -19.19
CA LEU A 171 -19.10 23.23 -18.86
C LEU A 171 -17.65 22.73 -18.84
N PRO A 172 -16.66 23.57 -19.18
CA PRO A 172 -15.25 23.21 -19.06
C PRO A 172 -14.80 23.20 -17.60
N TYR A 173 -13.79 22.41 -17.26
CA TYR A 173 -13.28 22.35 -15.89
C TYR A 173 -11.78 22.09 -15.86
N THR A 174 -11.08 22.73 -14.90
CA THR A 174 -9.65 22.53 -14.67
C THR A 174 -9.44 21.89 -13.32
N LYS A 175 -8.81 20.72 -13.30
CA LYS A 175 -8.53 19.96 -12.08
C LYS A 175 -7.71 20.74 -11.06
N MET A 176 -7.93 20.43 -9.79
CA MET A 176 -7.07 20.90 -8.71
C MET A 176 -5.74 20.12 -8.66
N PRO A 177 -4.60 20.80 -8.42
CA PRO A 177 -3.30 20.13 -8.26
C PRO A 177 -3.33 19.08 -7.14
N ASP A 178 -2.61 17.98 -7.35
CA ASP A 178 -2.44 16.86 -6.40
C ASP A 178 -3.72 16.10 -6.01
N THR A 179 -4.83 16.35 -6.71
CA THR A 179 -6.11 15.63 -6.57
C THR A 179 -6.31 14.59 -7.68
N ASP A 180 -7.39 13.82 -7.58
CA ASP A 180 -7.82 12.87 -8.61
C ASP A 180 -8.84 13.46 -9.59
N GLU A 181 -9.04 14.78 -9.58
CA GLU A 181 -9.96 15.45 -10.49
C GLU A 181 -9.46 15.45 -11.94
N LEU A 182 -10.39 15.40 -12.90
CA LEU A 182 -10.07 15.49 -14.33
C LEU A 182 -10.26 16.92 -14.85
N SER A 183 -9.35 17.34 -15.75
CA SER A 183 -9.58 18.54 -16.57
C SER A 183 -10.30 18.14 -17.84
N PHE A 184 -11.29 18.91 -18.26
CA PHE A 184 -12.09 18.61 -19.45
C PHE A 184 -12.69 19.87 -20.08
N GLN A 185 -13.11 19.72 -21.34
CA GLN A 185 -13.81 20.76 -22.08
C GLN A 185 -15.29 20.42 -22.21
N LYS A 186 -16.12 21.44 -22.49
CA LYS A 186 -17.53 21.23 -22.86
C LYS A 186 -17.60 20.25 -24.05
N GLY A 187 -18.50 19.28 -23.97
CA GLY A 187 -18.67 18.21 -24.97
C GLY A 187 -17.79 16.97 -24.76
N ASP A 188 -16.85 16.96 -23.80
CA ASP A 188 -16.13 15.74 -23.45
C ASP A 188 -17.09 14.69 -22.87
N ILE A 189 -16.91 13.42 -23.26
CA ILE A 189 -17.77 12.30 -22.87
C ILE A 189 -17.06 11.47 -21.80
N PHE A 190 -17.81 11.03 -20.81
CA PHE A 190 -17.30 10.13 -19.78
C PHE A 190 -18.20 8.91 -19.61
N PHE A 191 -17.58 7.80 -19.19
CA PHE A 191 -18.28 6.63 -18.68
C PHE A 191 -18.24 6.67 -17.16
N VAL A 192 -19.40 6.62 -16.53
CA VAL A 192 -19.53 6.63 -15.07
C VAL A 192 -19.24 5.23 -14.55
N HIS A 193 -18.33 5.13 -13.58
CA HIS A 193 -18.07 3.89 -12.84
C HIS A 193 -18.83 3.89 -11.52
N ASN A 194 -18.61 4.93 -10.70
CA ASN A 194 -19.16 5.01 -9.36
C ASN A 194 -19.68 6.43 -9.06
N ASP A 195 -20.78 6.50 -8.33
CA ASP A 195 -21.19 7.71 -7.61
C ASP A 195 -20.46 7.73 -6.27
N MET A 196 -19.65 8.77 -6.04
CA MET A 196 -18.84 8.92 -4.83
C MET A 196 -19.59 9.65 -3.71
N GLY A 197 -20.83 10.08 -3.96
CA GLY A 197 -21.60 10.93 -3.06
C GLY A 197 -21.20 12.41 -3.14
N ASP A 198 -21.97 13.26 -2.47
CA ASP A 198 -21.76 14.72 -2.39
C ASP A 198 -21.54 15.39 -3.77
N GLY A 199 -22.19 14.87 -4.82
CA GLY A 199 -22.11 15.40 -6.19
C GLY A 199 -20.87 14.98 -6.98
N TRP A 200 -20.01 14.10 -6.46
CA TRP A 200 -18.82 13.64 -7.16
C TRP A 200 -19.03 12.29 -7.83
N LEU A 201 -18.52 12.16 -9.06
CA LEU A 201 -18.55 10.91 -9.83
C LEU A 201 -17.12 10.47 -10.14
N TRP A 202 -16.87 9.16 -10.06
CA TRP A 202 -15.66 8.54 -10.61
C TRP A 202 -15.94 8.06 -12.04
N VAL A 203 -15.13 8.52 -12.98
CA VAL A 203 -15.40 8.33 -14.41
C VAL A 203 -14.14 7.99 -15.20
N THR A 204 -14.32 7.43 -16.39
CA THR A 204 -13.28 7.39 -17.43
C THR A 204 -13.62 8.33 -18.56
N ALA A 205 -12.70 9.24 -18.89
CA ALA A 205 -12.82 10.10 -20.06
C ALA A 205 -12.69 9.27 -21.34
N HIS A 206 -13.74 9.29 -22.18
CA HIS A 206 -13.76 8.53 -23.44
C HIS A 206 -12.63 8.94 -24.40
N ARG A 207 -12.23 10.22 -24.38
CA ARG A 207 -11.21 10.77 -25.27
C ARG A 207 -9.78 10.36 -24.88
N THR A 208 -9.46 10.42 -23.59
CA THR A 208 -8.08 10.23 -23.10
C THR A 208 -7.85 8.85 -22.46
N GLY A 209 -8.93 8.15 -22.08
CA GLY A 209 -8.86 6.95 -21.25
C GLY A 209 -8.49 7.24 -19.78
N GLU A 210 -8.26 8.50 -19.41
CA GLU A 210 -7.91 8.87 -18.04
C GLU A 210 -9.11 8.64 -17.11
N GLN A 211 -8.80 8.12 -15.92
CA GLN A 211 -9.77 7.96 -14.85
C GLN A 211 -9.61 9.05 -13.80
N GLY A 212 -10.72 9.50 -13.24
CA GLY A 212 -10.69 10.47 -12.15
C GLY A 212 -12.07 10.98 -11.77
N MET A 213 -12.07 12.02 -10.94
CA MET A 213 -13.27 12.62 -10.38
C MET A 213 -13.76 13.79 -11.24
N ILE A 214 -15.07 13.86 -11.40
CA ILE A 214 -15.76 15.02 -11.96
C ILE A 214 -16.99 15.34 -11.10
N PHE A 215 -17.47 16.58 -11.20
CA PHE A 215 -18.66 17.02 -10.47
C PHE A 215 -19.92 16.83 -11.31
N ARG A 216 -20.97 16.26 -10.70
CA ARG A 216 -22.23 15.87 -11.34
C ARG A 216 -22.90 17.04 -12.05
N ASP A 217 -22.89 18.22 -11.45
CA ASP A 217 -23.58 19.38 -12.03
C ASP A 217 -22.82 20.00 -13.22
N LEU A 218 -21.60 19.54 -13.53
CA LEU A 218 -20.85 19.92 -14.73
C LEU A 218 -21.16 19.02 -15.94
N VAL A 219 -22.03 18.03 -15.77
CA VAL A 219 -22.33 17.02 -16.79
C VAL A 219 -23.83 16.72 -16.89
N GLU A 220 -24.25 16.21 -18.04
CA GLU A 220 -25.60 15.70 -18.28
C GLU A 220 -25.59 14.24 -18.75
N ASP A 221 -26.69 13.53 -18.51
CA ASP A 221 -26.84 12.14 -18.95
C ASP A 221 -26.96 12.08 -20.48
N LEU A 222 -26.13 11.25 -21.10
CA LEU A 222 -26.09 11.05 -22.54
C LEU A 222 -26.64 9.66 -22.88
N ALA A 223 -27.85 9.61 -23.43
CA ALA A 223 -28.43 8.35 -23.90
C ALA A 223 -27.64 7.76 -25.07
N ASP A 224 -27.66 6.43 -25.21
CA ASP A 224 -26.82 5.71 -26.18
C ASP A 224 -27.03 6.12 -27.64
N ASN A 225 -28.23 6.61 -27.97
CA ASN A 225 -28.65 7.03 -29.30
C ASN A 225 -28.45 8.52 -29.60
N ILE A 226 -27.99 9.32 -28.63
CA ILE A 226 -27.83 10.78 -28.79
C ILE A 226 -26.38 11.11 -29.17
N ASP A 227 -26.19 11.93 -30.21
CA ASP A 227 -24.85 12.42 -30.57
C ASP A 227 -24.34 13.37 -29.48
N PRO A 228 -23.12 13.18 -28.95
CA PRO A 228 -22.57 13.99 -27.87
C PRO A 228 -22.48 15.49 -28.18
N ASN A 229 -22.49 15.88 -29.46
CA ASN A 229 -22.39 17.28 -29.85
C ASN A 229 -23.73 18.04 -29.70
N THR A 230 -24.84 17.38 -29.33
CA THR A 230 -26.12 18.06 -29.04
C THR A 230 -26.03 19.07 -27.90
N VAL A 231 -24.97 19.01 -27.09
CA VAL A 231 -24.68 20.01 -26.04
C VAL A 231 -24.34 21.41 -26.60
N PHE A 232 -24.03 21.50 -27.90
CA PHE A 232 -23.70 22.75 -28.58
C PHE A 232 -24.90 23.28 -29.36
N SER A 233 -25.26 24.54 -29.12
CA SER A 233 -26.37 25.23 -29.81
C SER A 233 -26.18 25.40 -31.32
N TRP A 234 -24.96 25.22 -31.82
CA TRP A 234 -24.66 25.24 -33.26
C TRP A 234 -24.75 23.86 -33.92
N PHE A 235 -24.99 22.79 -33.15
CA PHE A 235 -25.05 21.43 -33.66
C PHE A 235 -26.50 20.96 -33.78
N HIS A 236 -26.84 20.45 -34.96
CA HIS A 236 -28.20 20.08 -35.31
C HIS A 236 -28.25 18.62 -35.77
N PRO A 237 -28.64 17.67 -34.90
CA PRO A 237 -28.55 16.23 -35.19
C PRO A 237 -29.55 15.76 -36.26
N ASN A 238 -30.73 16.38 -36.33
CA ASN A 238 -31.88 15.90 -37.12
C ASN A 238 -32.30 16.85 -38.25
N VAL A 239 -31.61 17.97 -38.42
CA VAL A 239 -31.91 18.95 -39.48
C VAL A 239 -31.57 18.35 -40.84
N THR A 240 -32.34 18.59 -41.91
CA THR A 240 -31.99 18.13 -43.28
C THR A 240 -31.20 19.19 -44.05
N LYS A 241 -30.58 18.80 -45.18
CA LYS A 241 -29.66 19.69 -45.91
C LYS A 241 -30.35 20.97 -46.38
N ASN A 242 -31.64 20.87 -46.70
CA ASN A 242 -32.46 21.99 -47.14
C ASN A 242 -32.85 22.85 -45.92
N ASP A 243 -33.29 22.23 -44.83
CA ASP A 243 -33.63 22.95 -43.60
C ASP A 243 -32.42 23.74 -43.05
N ALA A 244 -31.22 23.15 -43.10
CA ALA A 244 -29.98 23.82 -42.73
C ALA A 244 -29.71 25.07 -43.58
N VAL A 245 -30.05 25.02 -44.87
CA VAL A 245 -29.93 26.17 -45.77
C VAL A 245 -30.92 27.25 -45.38
N ASP A 246 -32.18 26.89 -45.14
CA ASP A 246 -33.23 27.83 -44.75
C ASP A 246 -32.93 28.52 -43.41
N MET A 247 -32.45 27.77 -42.42
CA MET A 247 -32.03 28.31 -41.12
C MET A 247 -30.89 29.33 -41.24
N LEU A 248 -29.92 29.08 -42.13
CA LEU A 248 -28.79 29.99 -42.36
C LEU A 248 -29.19 31.23 -43.17
N VAL A 249 -30.10 31.09 -44.13
CA VAL A 249 -30.67 32.23 -44.86
C VAL A 249 -31.41 33.14 -43.89
N LYS A 250 -32.24 32.56 -43.01
CA LYS A 250 -32.95 33.32 -41.97
C LYS A 250 -31.99 34.00 -40.99
N SER A 251 -30.91 33.32 -40.62
CA SER A 251 -29.89 33.82 -39.68
C SER A 251 -28.92 34.86 -40.27
N GLY A 252 -28.92 35.06 -41.59
CA GLY A 252 -28.11 36.08 -42.28
C GLY A 252 -26.61 35.76 -42.45
N PRO A 253 -25.84 36.58 -43.20
CA PRO A 253 -24.44 36.33 -43.51
C PRO A 253 -23.54 36.24 -42.27
N GLY A 254 -22.56 35.36 -42.29
CA GLY A 254 -21.69 35.05 -41.14
C GLY A 254 -22.25 33.98 -40.20
N SER A 255 -23.49 33.51 -40.45
CA SER A 255 -24.09 32.42 -39.67
C SER A 255 -23.54 31.04 -40.06
N PHE A 256 -23.48 30.12 -39.11
CA PHE A 256 -23.02 28.75 -39.34
C PHE A 256 -23.78 27.71 -38.51
N LEU A 257 -23.76 26.45 -38.96
CA LEU A 257 -24.23 25.30 -38.20
C LEU A 257 -23.48 24.02 -38.59
N VAL A 258 -23.47 23.04 -37.70
CA VAL A 258 -22.89 21.71 -37.96
C VAL A 258 -23.97 20.64 -37.81
N ARG A 259 -23.87 19.60 -38.62
CA ARG A 259 -24.80 18.47 -38.62
C ARG A 259 -24.09 17.17 -39.01
N PRO A 260 -24.67 15.98 -38.74
CA PRO A 260 -24.24 14.73 -39.34
C PRO A 260 -24.29 14.79 -40.88
N SER A 261 -23.34 14.12 -41.53
CA SER A 261 -23.26 14.03 -42.99
C SER A 261 -24.22 12.97 -43.54
N ASP A 262 -25.06 13.36 -44.51
CA ASP A 262 -25.99 12.43 -45.18
C ASP A 262 -25.26 11.44 -46.10
N ASN A 263 -24.11 11.85 -46.65
CA ASN A 263 -23.39 11.11 -47.68
C ASN A 263 -22.24 10.25 -47.11
N SER A 264 -21.83 10.51 -45.87
CA SER A 264 -20.70 9.86 -45.22
C SER A 264 -21.07 9.53 -43.77
N PRO A 265 -21.64 8.33 -43.49
CA PRO A 265 -22.02 7.95 -42.14
C PRO A 265 -20.85 8.08 -41.16
N GLY A 266 -21.07 8.82 -40.05
CA GLY A 266 -20.06 9.08 -39.02
C GLY A 266 -19.25 10.37 -39.20
N ASP A 267 -19.29 11.01 -40.38
CA ASP A 267 -18.70 12.32 -40.63
C ASP A 267 -19.70 13.46 -40.37
N TYR A 268 -19.21 14.69 -40.32
CA TYR A 268 -20.01 15.90 -40.11
C TYR A 268 -19.86 16.89 -41.26
N SER A 269 -20.85 17.77 -41.41
CA SER A 269 -20.85 18.86 -42.38
C SER A 269 -21.08 20.19 -41.68
N LEU A 270 -20.13 21.13 -41.82
CA LEU A 270 -20.26 22.53 -41.41
C LEU A 270 -20.83 23.33 -42.57
N PHE A 271 -21.98 23.97 -42.36
CA PHE A 271 -22.60 24.88 -43.29
C PHE A 271 -22.32 26.31 -42.83
N PHE A 272 -21.88 27.18 -43.74
CA PHE A 272 -21.48 28.54 -43.43
C PHE A 272 -22.00 29.51 -44.49
N HIS A 273 -22.65 30.59 -44.07
CA HIS A 273 -23.25 31.58 -44.94
C HIS A 273 -22.28 32.74 -45.23
N ILE A 274 -21.80 32.83 -46.47
CA ILE A 274 -20.82 33.83 -46.94
C ILE A 274 -21.34 34.51 -48.21
N ASN A 275 -21.33 35.85 -48.27
CA ASN A 275 -21.67 36.60 -49.49
C ASN A 275 -23.01 36.19 -50.15
N ASN A 276 -24.06 36.00 -49.35
CA ASN A 276 -25.36 35.46 -49.79
C ASN A 276 -25.31 34.07 -50.46
N GLN A 277 -24.26 33.27 -50.18
CA GLN A 277 -24.14 31.88 -50.59
C GLN A 277 -23.81 30.98 -49.40
N ILE A 278 -24.30 29.75 -49.41
CA ILE A 278 -24.00 28.77 -48.36
C ILE A 278 -22.92 27.82 -48.84
N GLN A 279 -21.77 27.86 -48.19
CA GLN A 279 -20.68 26.93 -48.41
C GLN A 279 -20.76 25.77 -47.41
N ARG A 280 -20.31 24.60 -47.84
CA ARG A 280 -20.32 23.37 -47.04
C ARG A 280 -18.90 22.84 -46.92
N PHE A 281 -18.49 22.57 -45.71
CA PHE A 281 -17.19 21.99 -45.39
C PHE A 281 -17.37 20.64 -44.75
N ARG A 282 -16.63 19.65 -45.24
CA ARG A 282 -16.62 18.30 -44.66
C ARG A 282 -15.69 18.28 -43.45
N ILE A 283 -16.17 17.68 -42.36
CA ILE A 283 -15.38 17.35 -41.19
C ILE A 283 -15.34 15.83 -41.07
N GLU A 284 -14.18 15.24 -41.28
CA GLU A 284 -13.99 13.79 -41.22
C GLU A 284 -13.73 13.34 -39.79
N LYS A 285 -14.40 12.27 -39.34
CA LYS A 285 -14.14 11.65 -38.02
C LYS A 285 -13.20 10.46 -38.19
N LYS A 286 -12.02 10.51 -37.56
CA LYS A 286 -11.06 9.40 -37.52
C LYS A 286 -10.77 9.00 -36.08
N GLY A 287 -11.41 7.91 -35.62
CA GLY A 287 -11.35 7.47 -34.24
C GLY A 287 -11.91 8.53 -33.29
N VAL A 288 -11.07 9.03 -32.38
CA VAL A 288 -11.42 10.10 -31.40
C VAL A 288 -11.08 11.52 -31.88
N ARG A 289 -10.61 11.70 -33.12
CA ARG A 289 -10.18 13.00 -33.67
C ARG A 289 -11.00 13.42 -34.88
N TYR A 290 -11.00 14.73 -35.14
CA TYR A 290 -11.73 15.37 -36.24
C TYR A 290 -10.75 16.03 -37.20
N LEU A 291 -10.97 15.88 -38.51
CA LEU A 291 -10.12 16.46 -39.54
C LEU A 291 -10.91 17.43 -40.42
N MET A 292 -10.35 18.61 -40.63
CA MET A 292 -10.91 19.61 -41.54
C MET A 292 -9.78 20.46 -42.13
N GLY A 293 -9.77 20.61 -43.46
CA GLY A 293 -8.77 21.44 -44.16
C GLY A 293 -7.32 21.01 -43.92
N GLY A 294 -7.05 19.70 -43.80
CA GLY A 294 -5.71 19.15 -43.52
C GLY A 294 -5.23 19.29 -42.07
N ARG A 295 -6.05 19.85 -41.17
CA ARG A 295 -5.75 19.99 -39.75
C ARG A 295 -6.48 18.94 -38.93
N THR A 296 -5.91 18.60 -37.78
CA THR A 296 -6.50 17.65 -36.83
C THR A 296 -6.95 18.39 -35.57
N PHE A 297 -8.13 18.06 -35.06
CA PHE A 297 -8.78 18.68 -33.92
C PHE A 297 -9.25 17.62 -32.93
N GLU A 298 -9.31 18.01 -31.65
CA GLU A 298 -9.68 17.11 -30.55
C GLU A 298 -11.20 16.92 -30.41
N CYS A 299 -12.00 17.94 -30.78
CA CYS A 299 -13.46 17.89 -30.79
C CYS A 299 -14.03 18.81 -31.89
N LEU A 300 -15.33 18.69 -32.21
CA LEU A 300 -15.98 19.60 -33.18
C LEU A 300 -15.94 21.06 -32.70
N ASP A 301 -16.09 21.31 -31.40
CA ASP A 301 -16.01 22.67 -30.86
C ASP A 301 -14.63 23.32 -31.07
N ALA A 302 -13.54 22.53 -31.05
CA ALA A 302 -12.21 23.01 -31.38
C ALA A 302 -12.09 23.42 -32.87
N VAL A 303 -12.81 22.74 -33.77
CA VAL A 303 -12.93 23.14 -35.19
C VAL A 303 -13.61 24.51 -35.26
N ILE A 304 -14.76 24.65 -34.60
CA ILE A 304 -15.55 25.89 -34.61
C ILE A 304 -14.78 27.06 -34.00
N ASN A 305 -14.19 26.88 -32.81
CA ASN A 305 -13.44 27.93 -32.12
C ASN A 305 -12.20 28.37 -32.90
N ARG A 306 -11.56 27.45 -33.64
CA ARG A 306 -10.47 27.82 -34.55
C ARG A 306 -10.98 28.76 -35.64
N TYR A 307 -12.03 28.37 -36.35
CA TYR A 307 -12.55 29.14 -37.49
C TYR A 307 -13.39 30.36 -37.10
N ARG A 308 -13.71 30.54 -35.81
CA ARG A 308 -14.16 31.83 -35.26
C ARG A 308 -13.03 32.86 -35.19
N LYS A 309 -11.80 32.41 -34.96
CA LYS A 309 -10.61 33.28 -34.79
C LYS A 309 -9.80 33.41 -36.09
N GLU A 310 -9.71 32.34 -36.85
CA GLU A 310 -8.98 32.27 -38.10
C GLU A 310 -9.92 32.19 -39.29
N GLN A 311 -9.47 32.72 -40.42
CA GLN A 311 -10.25 32.70 -41.65
C GLN A 311 -10.48 31.27 -42.14
N ILE A 312 -11.74 30.91 -42.36
CA ILE A 312 -12.15 29.63 -42.96
C ILE A 312 -12.14 29.72 -44.49
N VAL A 313 -12.50 30.90 -44.99
CA VAL A 313 -12.44 31.34 -46.39
C VAL A 313 -11.83 32.74 -46.36
N GLU A 314 -11.14 33.14 -47.42
CA GLU A 314 -10.46 34.43 -47.51
C GLU A 314 -11.38 35.58 -47.04
N GLY A 315 -10.93 36.32 -46.03
CA GLY A 315 -11.65 37.45 -45.44
C GLY A 315 -12.84 37.11 -44.51
N HIS A 316 -13.15 35.83 -44.27
CA HIS A 316 -14.35 35.41 -43.52
C HIS A 316 -14.03 34.44 -42.38
N THR A 317 -14.62 34.70 -41.21
CA THR A 317 -14.59 33.83 -40.03
C THR A 317 -16.00 33.44 -39.62
N LEU A 318 -16.14 32.36 -38.84
CA LEU A 318 -17.44 31.98 -38.26
C LEU A 318 -17.88 33.06 -37.26
N ILE A 319 -19.07 33.63 -37.45
CA ILE A 319 -19.54 34.75 -36.60
C ILE A 319 -20.58 34.23 -35.60
N GLN A 320 -21.77 33.85 -36.08
CA GLN A 320 -22.89 33.49 -35.22
C GLN A 320 -23.45 32.10 -35.51
N PRO A 321 -23.82 31.32 -34.48
CA PRO A 321 -24.47 30.04 -34.70
C PRO A 321 -25.92 30.25 -35.16
N ALA A 322 -26.40 29.43 -36.10
CA ALA A 322 -27.83 29.37 -36.41
C ALA A 322 -28.54 28.58 -35.31
N MET A 323 -29.43 29.25 -34.58
CA MET A 323 -30.20 28.68 -33.46
C MET A 323 -31.58 28.19 -33.94
N ASN A 324 -32.16 27.24 -33.22
CA ASN A 324 -33.57 26.85 -33.44
C ASN A 324 -34.51 27.92 -32.87
N GLU A 325 -35.73 28.05 -33.42
CA GLU A 325 -36.72 29.05 -32.99
C GLU A 325 -37.13 28.91 -31.51
N GLU A 326 -36.94 27.74 -30.91
CA GLU A 326 -37.19 27.48 -29.47
C GLU A 326 -36.10 28.07 -28.55
N ASP A 327 -34.86 28.25 -29.05
CA ASP A 327 -33.69 28.68 -28.26
C ASP A 327 -33.49 30.21 -28.22
N GLU A 328 -34.10 30.97 -29.15
CA GLU A 328 -33.90 32.43 -29.31
C GLU A 328 -34.37 33.27 -28.10
N SER A 329 -35.28 32.74 -27.27
CA SER A 329 -35.92 33.52 -26.20
C SER A 329 -35.27 33.38 -24.80
N PHE A 330 -34.27 32.51 -24.62
CA PHE A 330 -33.75 32.14 -23.28
C PHE A 330 -32.23 32.28 -23.03
N ALA A 331 -31.39 32.47 -24.07
CA ALA A 331 -30.03 31.92 -24.05
C ALA A 331 -28.90 32.69 -23.32
N LYS A 332 -28.72 34.01 -23.46
CA LYS A 332 -27.39 34.62 -23.13
C LYS A 332 -27.14 35.05 -21.67
N PRO A 333 -28.09 35.65 -20.91
CA PRO A 333 -27.85 36.04 -19.52
C PRO A 333 -27.98 34.89 -18.51
N LYS A 334 -28.82 33.89 -18.81
CA LYS A 334 -29.11 32.77 -17.89
C LYS A 334 -28.01 31.72 -17.84
N GLU A 335 -27.30 31.46 -18.95
CA GLU A 335 -26.20 30.49 -18.99
C GLU A 335 -25.01 30.90 -18.10
N ILE A 336 -24.67 32.19 -18.06
CA ILE A 336 -23.56 32.71 -17.24
C ILE A 336 -23.90 32.62 -15.75
N ASP A 337 -25.09 33.07 -15.35
CA ASP A 337 -25.58 32.98 -13.96
C ASP A 337 -25.72 31.52 -13.49
N HIS A 338 -26.14 30.62 -14.40
CA HIS A 338 -26.20 29.18 -14.12
C HIS A 338 -24.81 28.57 -13.92
N ALA A 339 -23.84 28.89 -14.78
CA ALA A 339 -22.47 28.40 -14.64
C ALA A 339 -21.82 28.90 -13.34
N GLU A 340 -22.00 30.17 -12.97
CA GLU A 340 -21.48 30.73 -11.73
C GLU A 340 -22.05 30.02 -10.49
N LYS A 341 -23.34 29.68 -10.50
CA LYS A 341 -23.97 28.88 -9.42
C LYS A 341 -23.34 27.50 -9.30
N ILE A 342 -23.14 26.78 -10.41
CA ILE A 342 -22.50 25.45 -10.38
C ILE A 342 -21.08 25.54 -9.78
N TYR A 343 -20.27 26.51 -10.19
CA TYR A 343 -18.92 26.67 -9.62
C TYR A 343 -18.93 27.15 -8.16
N ALA A 344 -19.95 27.89 -7.74
CA ALA A 344 -20.14 28.25 -6.33
C ALA A 344 -20.48 27.01 -5.49
N THR A 345 -21.43 26.18 -5.95
CA THR A 345 -21.77 24.90 -5.32
C THR A 345 -20.57 23.96 -5.25
N LEU A 346 -19.78 23.86 -6.32
CA LEU A 346 -18.54 23.07 -6.34
C LEU A 346 -17.55 23.52 -5.25
N ARG A 347 -17.37 24.83 -5.06
CA ARG A 347 -16.50 25.38 -4.00
C ARG A 347 -17.03 25.07 -2.62
N GLU A 348 -18.33 25.26 -2.39
CA GLU A 348 -18.97 24.95 -1.11
C GLU A 348 -18.87 23.45 -0.77
N CYS A 349 -19.16 22.57 -1.75
CA CYS A 349 -19.02 21.13 -1.58
C CYS A 349 -17.60 20.74 -1.14
N ARG A 350 -16.55 21.38 -1.66
CA ARG A 350 -15.16 21.11 -1.23
C ARG A 350 -14.89 21.48 0.22
N GLU A 351 -15.39 22.63 0.64
CA GLU A 351 -15.22 23.10 2.02
C GLU A 351 -15.97 22.17 3.00
N GLN A 352 -17.14 21.68 2.61
CA GLN A 352 -17.92 20.73 3.41
C GLN A 352 -17.33 19.30 3.43
N VAL A 353 -16.74 18.82 2.32
CA VAL A 353 -16.11 17.48 2.25
C VAL A 353 -14.95 17.37 3.25
N GLY A 354 -14.17 18.44 3.47
CA GLY A 354 -13.12 18.46 4.49
C GLY A 354 -13.65 18.24 5.92
N LEU A 355 -14.87 18.70 6.21
CA LEU A 355 -15.53 18.53 7.52
C LEU A 355 -16.23 17.17 7.65
N LYS A 356 -16.78 16.62 6.56
CA LYS A 356 -17.46 15.31 6.55
C LYS A 356 -16.51 14.11 6.47
N LYS A 357 -15.30 14.26 5.90
CA LYS A 357 -14.27 13.19 5.83
C LYS A 357 -13.97 12.55 7.18
N ASN A 358 -14.24 13.23 8.30
CA ASN A 358 -13.95 12.71 9.64
C ASN A 358 -14.93 11.64 10.14
N LYS A 359 -16.06 11.38 9.46
CA LYS A 359 -17.02 10.37 9.93
C LYS A 359 -16.43 8.96 9.78
N GLY A 360 -16.32 8.22 10.87
CA GLY A 360 -15.77 6.86 10.88
C GLY A 360 -14.24 6.78 10.94
N ILE A 361 -13.51 7.90 10.76
CA ILE A 361 -12.05 7.93 10.91
C ILE A 361 -11.70 7.78 12.39
N LYS A 362 -10.90 6.77 12.70
CA LYS A 362 -10.35 6.54 14.05
C LYS A 362 -8.96 7.11 14.22
N MET A 363 -8.15 7.09 13.17
CA MET A 363 -6.78 7.58 13.19
C MET A 363 -6.35 7.94 11.77
N GLN A 364 -5.52 8.97 11.61
CA GLN A 364 -4.90 9.32 10.34
C GLN A 364 -3.54 9.96 10.56
N GLY A 365 -2.63 9.79 9.60
CA GLY A 365 -1.27 10.33 9.71
C GLY A 365 -0.30 9.67 8.76
N PHE A 366 0.96 10.12 8.79
CA PHE A 366 2.00 9.55 7.93
C PHE A 366 2.66 8.33 8.57
N LEU A 367 2.83 7.27 7.77
CA LEU A 367 3.69 6.13 8.06
C LEU A 367 4.56 5.83 6.84
N ASN A 368 5.71 5.21 7.06
CA ASN A 368 6.54 4.70 5.97
C ASN A 368 6.13 3.28 5.64
N LYS A 369 5.68 3.02 4.41
CA LYS A 369 5.42 1.67 3.89
C LYS A 369 6.63 1.17 3.12
N LYS A 370 7.05 -0.08 3.35
CA LYS A 370 8.06 -0.73 2.50
C LYS A 370 7.44 -1.06 1.13
N SER A 371 8.09 -0.65 0.05
CA SER A 371 7.65 -0.95 -1.31
C SER A 371 8.05 -2.37 -1.71
N GLU A 372 7.10 -3.13 -2.24
CA GLU A 372 7.35 -4.44 -2.83
C GLU A 372 8.20 -4.34 -4.12
N LYS A 373 7.99 -3.29 -4.94
CA LYS A 373 8.63 -3.19 -6.27
C LYS A 373 10.10 -2.79 -6.24
N ASN A 374 10.50 -1.91 -5.32
CA ASN A 374 11.84 -1.31 -5.33
C ASN A 374 12.56 -1.38 -3.98
N LYS A 375 12.00 -2.14 -3.01
CA LYS A 375 12.56 -2.38 -1.68
C LYS A 375 12.82 -1.10 -0.85
N LYS A 376 12.34 0.07 -1.30
CA LYS A 376 12.49 1.36 -0.60
C LYS A 376 11.30 1.65 0.31
N TRP A 377 11.56 2.36 1.40
CA TRP A 377 10.51 2.92 2.25
C TRP A 377 9.96 4.20 1.62
N LYS A 378 8.62 4.29 1.53
CA LYS A 378 7.93 5.48 1.04
C LYS A 378 6.97 6.00 2.10
N SER A 379 7.07 7.29 2.42
CA SER A 379 6.11 7.97 3.28
C SER A 379 4.76 8.06 2.55
N MET A 380 3.71 7.60 3.20
CA MET A 380 2.33 7.60 2.70
C MET A 380 1.41 8.12 3.80
N PHE A 381 0.28 8.69 3.41
CA PHE A 381 -0.75 9.13 4.34
C PHE A 381 -1.75 8.00 4.57
N PHE A 382 -1.87 7.54 5.81
CA PHE A 382 -2.76 6.46 6.21
C PHE A 382 -4.02 7.00 6.87
N VAL A 383 -5.15 6.33 6.61
CA VAL A 383 -6.46 6.64 7.20
C VAL A 383 -7.12 5.34 7.67
N LEU A 384 -7.31 5.22 8.98
CA LEU A 384 -8.00 4.12 9.62
C LEU A 384 -9.50 4.44 9.69
N LEU A 385 -10.30 3.69 8.94
CA LEU A 385 -11.75 3.86 8.84
C LEU A 385 -12.48 2.66 9.45
N VAL A 386 -13.43 2.93 10.34
CA VAL A 386 -14.27 1.92 10.99
C VAL A 386 -15.74 2.28 10.78
N GLU A 387 -16.41 1.52 9.92
CA GLU A 387 -17.82 1.72 9.56
C GLU A 387 -18.63 0.43 9.76
N GLY A 388 -19.37 0.33 10.87
CA GLY A 388 -20.11 -0.88 11.20
C GLY A 388 -19.18 -2.07 11.42
N SER A 389 -19.30 -3.10 10.60
CA SER A 389 -18.41 -4.27 10.60
C SER A 389 -17.17 -4.12 9.70
N ASP A 390 -17.14 -3.10 8.85
CA ASP A 390 -16.08 -2.92 7.86
C ASP A 390 -14.92 -2.10 8.51
N THR A 391 -13.76 -2.73 8.71
CA THR A 391 -12.55 -2.11 9.30
C THR A 391 -11.43 -2.09 8.28
N HIS A 392 -11.11 -0.91 7.75
CA HIS A 392 -10.13 -0.77 6.67
C HIS A 392 -9.05 0.27 7.01
N LEU A 393 -7.81 -0.04 6.62
CA LEU A 393 -6.70 0.91 6.65
C LEU A 393 -6.35 1.32 5.22
N TYR A 394 -6.74 2.52 4.83
CA TYR A 394 -6.43 3.09 3.52
C TYR A 394 -5.07 3.80 3.56
N PHE A 395 -4.35 3.80 2.45
CA PHE A 395 -3.15 4.60 2.30
C PHE A 395 -3.11 5.35 0.97
N TYR A 396 -2.59 6.58 1.00
CA TYR A 396 -2.59 7.54 -0.09
C TYR A 396 -1.18 8.09 -0.30
N ASP A 397 -0.87 8.53 -1.52
CA ASP A 397 0.37 9.29 -1.77
C ASP A 397 0.41 10.59 -0.94
N ASN A 398 -0.75 11.22 -0.74
CA ASN A 398 -0.90 12.46 0.03
C ASN A 398 -2.37 12.61 0.49
N PRO A 399 -2.66 13.47 1.49
CA PRO A 399 -4.00 13.60 2.07
C PRO A 399 -5.06 14.25 1.16
N LYS A 400 -4.66 14.88 0.04
CA LYS A 400 -5.59 15.51 -0.91
C LYS A 400 -6.16 14.50 -1.93
N ARG A 401 -5.55 13.33 -2.06
CA ARG A 401 -6.04 12.24 -2.91
C ARG A 401 -7.34 11.68 -2.35
N THR A 402 -8.23 11.29 -3.26
CA THR A 402 -9.47 10.55 -2.96
C THR A 402 -9.30 9.08 -3.34
N LYS A 403 -8.55 8.78 -4.41
CA LYS A 403 -8.19 7.42 -4.79
C LYS A 403 -7.07 6.91 -3.89
N PRO A 404 -7.30 5.86 -3.07
CA PRO A 404 -6.24 5.25 -2.29
C PRO A 404 -5.24 4.56 -3.22
N LYS A 405 -3.98 4.49 -2.78
CA LYS A 405 -2.96 3.63 -3.40
C LYS A 405 -3.17 2.17 -3.07
N GLY A 406 -3.88 1.89 -2.00
CA GLY A 406 -4.32 0.57 -1.60
C GLY A 406 -5.06 0.64 -0.28
N LEU A 407 -5.61 -0.49 0.12
CA LEU A 407 -6.29 -0.67 1.39
C LEU A 407 -5.87 -2.00 2.00
N ILE A 408 -6.00 -2.10 3.32
CA ILE A 408 -5.78 -3.33 4.08
C ILE A 408 -7.07 -3.60 4.85
N ASP A 409 -7.66 -4.78 4.68
CA ASP A 409 -8.84 -5.21 5.44
C ASP A 409 -8.39 -5.77 6.79
N LEU A 410 -8.60 -5.00 7.85
CA LEU A 410 -8.17 -5.37 9.19
C LEU A 410 -9.00 -6.54 9.75
N SER A 411 -10.23 -6.73 9.27
CA SER A 411 -11.08 -7.85 9.72
C SER A 411 -10.50 -9.22 9.39
N CYS A 412 -9.52 -9.29 8.47
CA CYS A 412 -8.78 -10.50 8.13
C CYS A 412 -7.26 -10.35 8.27
N ALA A 413 -6.78 -9.31 8.97
CA ALA A 413 -5.37 -9.06 9.19
C ALA A 413 -4.92 -9.41 10.61
N TYR A 414 -3.63 -9.71 10.72
CA TYR A 414 -2.89 -9.93 11.96
C TYR A 414 -1.78 -8.90 12.09
N LEU A 415 -1.61 -8.33 13.28
CA LEU A 415 -0.54 -7.38 13.56
C LEU A 415 0.60 -8.08 14.29
N TYR A 416 1.81 -7.98 13.73
CA TYR A 416 3.04 -8.46 14.37
C TYR A 416 4.03 -7.28 14.52
N GLN A 417 4.73 -7.23 15.64
CA GLN A 417 5.91 -6.38 15.75
C GLN A 417 7.03 -6.95 14.86
N VAL A 418 7.86 -6.07 14.32
CA VAL A 418 9.02 -6.42 13.51
C VAL A 418 10.25 -5.92 14.24
N HIS A 419 11.14 -6.83 14.60
CA HIS A 419 12.37 -6.48 15.30
C HIS A 419 13.29 -5.67 14.39
N ASP A 420 14.01 -4.71 14.98
CA ASP A 420 14.88 -3.77 14.26
C ASP A 420 15.90 -4.48 13.37
N SER A 421 16.35 -5.68 13.77
CA SER A 421 17.26 -6.53 13.00
C SER A 421 16.80 -6.88 11.58
N VAL A 422 15.50 -6.82 11.31
CA VAL A 422 14.94 -7.24 10.01
C VAL A 422 15.30 -6.26 8.90
N PHE A 423 15.21 -4.96 9.19
CA PHE A 423 15.42 -3.89 8.21
C PHE A 423 16.50 -2.89 8.63
N ASP A 424 17.21 -3.17 9.72
CA ASP A 424 18.10 -2.24 10.41
C ASP A 424 17.40 -0.88 10.67
N ARG A 425 16.11 -0.96 11.03
CA ARG A 425 15.23 0.21 11.16
C ARG A 425 14.30 0.05 12.36
N PRO A 426 14.28 1.03 13.28
CA PRO A 426 13.43 0.95 14.46
C PRO A 426 11.96 1.19 14.15
N HIS A 427 11.11 0.83 15.11
CA HIS A 427 9.67 1.15 15.11
C HIS A 427 8.91 0.52 13.93
N CYS A 428 9.38 -0.64 13.48
CA CYS A 428 8.74 -1.40 12.42
C CYS A 428 7.66 -2.34 12.98
N PHE A 429 6.57 -2.47 12.24
CA PHE A 429 5.54 -3.47 12.48
C PHE A 429 4.97 -3.93 11.13
N GLN A 430 4.28 -5.07 11.13
CA GLN A 430 3.71 -5.65 9.92
C GLN A 430 2.26 -6.04 10.11
N LEU A 431 1.48 -5.86 9.05
CA LEU A 431 0.13 -6.36 8.91
C LEU A 431 0.16 -7.54 7.94
N VAL A 432 -0.30 -8.70 8.41
CA VAL A 432 -0.39 -9.94 7.64
C VAL A 432 -1.86 -10.22 7.39
N GLU A 433 -2.32 -9.92 6.19
CA GLU A 433 -3.70 -10.11 5.76
C GLU A 433 -3.86 -11.51 5.17
N ARG A 434 -4.79 -12.29 5.72
CA ARG A 434 -5.07 -13.69 5.31
C ARG A 434 -6.54 -13.83 4.91
N ALA A 435 -6.95 -13.03 3.93
CA ALA A 435 -8.32 -13.00 3.42
C ALA A 435 -8.71 -14.28 2.65
N LEU A 436 -7.74 -14.97 2.03
CA LEU A 436 -7.96 -16.23 1.32
C LEU A 436 -7.07 -17.33 1.92
N PRO A 437 -7.53 -18.60 2.02
CA PRO A 437 -6.82 -19.67 2.74
C PRO A 437 -5.39 -19.97 2.26
N CYS A 438 -5.05 -19.56 1.05
CA CYS A 438 -3.76 -19.84 0.40
C CYS A 438 -2.96 -18.57 0.10
N LEU A 439 -3.46 -17.39 0.46
CA LEU A 439 -2.81 -16.12 0.14
C LEU A 439 -2.68 -15.29 1.41
N ALA A 440 -1.44 -14.90 1.69
CA ALA A 440 -1.12 -13.91 2.69
C ALA A 440 -0.47 -12.71 2.02
N THR A 441 -0.98 -11.51 2.28
CA THR A 441 -0.38 -10.25 1.88
C THR A 441 0.27 -9.62 3.12
N ILE A 442 1.56 -9.32 3.03
CA ILE A 442 2.32 -8.74 4.15
C ILE A 442 2.62 -7.29 3.83
N THR A 443 2.19 -6.38 4.70
CA THR A 443 2.53 -4.96 4.62
C THR A 443 3.42 -4.56 5.78
N TYR A 444 4.66 -4.17 5.47
CA TYR A 444 5.61 -3.62 6.44
C TYR A 444 5.44 -2.10 6.57
N LEU A 445 5.31 -1.64 7.81
CA LEU A 445 5.09 -0.25 8.20
C LEU A 445 6.14 0.18 9.23
N CYS A 446 6.51 1.46 9.21
CA CYS A 446 7.42 2.06 10.16
C CYS A 446 6.98 3.50 10.48
N ALA A 447 6.93 3.82 11.78
CA ALA A 447 6.71 5.18 12.26
C ALA A 447 8.04 5.93 12.48
N ASN A 448 7.99 7.26 12.50
CA ASN A 448 9.20 8.07 12.73
C ASN A 448 9.65 8.10 14.18
N THR A 449 8.77 7.76 15.13
CA THR A 449 9.06 7.74 16.57
C THR A 449 8.42 6.52 17.23
N ALA A 450 8.97 6.11 18.39
CA ALA A 450 8.42 5.02 19.18
C ALA A 450 6.96 5.28 19.60
N ASP A 451 6.67 6.49 20.09
CA ASP A 451 5.32 6.86 20.55
C ASP A 451 4.29 6.75 19.42
N LEU A 452 4.62 7.28 18.23
CA LEU A 452 3.73 7.20 17.08
C LEU A 452 3.50 5.75 16.64
N ALA A 453 4.53 4.89 16.69
CA ALA A 453 4.35 3.47 16.42
C ALA A 453 3.41 2.81 17.43
N GLN A 454 3.56 3.11 18.72
CA GLN A 454 2.69 2.57 19.77
C GLN A 454 1.25 3.06 19.63
N ASP A 455 1.03 4.32 19.26
CA ASP A 455 -0.30 4.86 18.99
C ASP A 455 -0.98 4.11 17.84
N TRP A 456 -0.27 3.93 16.71
CA TRP A 456 -0.79 3.18 15.57
C TRP A 456 -1.05 1.71 15.90
N ILE A 457 -0.12 1.04 16.59
CA ILE A 457 -0.29 -0.36 17.02
C ILE A 457 -1.52 -0.49 17.94
N SER A 458 -1.68 0.43 18.89
CA SER A 458 -2.81 0.45 19.83
C SER A 458 -4.15 0.69 19.13
N ALA A 459 -4.17 1.52 18.08
CA ALA A 459 -5.36 1.77 17.28
C ALA A 459 -5.72 0.61 16.35
N LEU A 460 -4.73 -0.05 15.74
CA LEU A 460 -4.93 -1.12 14.74
C LEU A 460 -5.23 -2.47 15.38
N ARG A 461 -4.55 -2.81 16.48
CA ARG A 461 -4.60 -4.15 17.09
C ARG A 461 -6.02 -4.61 17.47
N PRO A 462 -6.88 -3.79 18.09
CA PRO A 462 -8.24 -4.22 18.43
C PRO A 462 -9.15 -4.48 17.22
N LEU A 463 -8.76 -3.98 16.05
CA LEU A 463 -9.53 -4.09 14.80
C LEU A 463 -9.04 -5.22 13.89
N CYS A 464 -7.85 -5.75 14.16
CA CYS A 464 -7.33 -6.97 13.55
C CYS A 464 -8.16 -8.18 14.03
N ILE A 465 -8.10 -9.34 13.34
CA ILE A 465 -8.79 -10.56 13.78
C ILE A 465 -8.52 -10.75 15.28
N THR A 466 -9.58 -10.71 16.09
CA THR A 466 -9.50 -11.09 17.49
C THR A 466 -9.14 -12.56 17.52
N GLN A 467 -7.91 -12.86 17.90
CA GLN A 467 -7.39 -14.22 18.09
C GLN A 467 -8.01 -14.89 19.33
N MET A 468 -9.34 -14.86 19.42
CA MET A 468 -10.11 -15.35 20.55
C MET A 468 -11.29 -16.15 20.02
N THR A 469 -11.09 -17.45 19.86
CA THR A 469 -12.21 -18.43 19.87
C THR A 469 -12.85 -18.55 21.25
N ARG A 470 -12.37 -17.82 22.27
CA ARG A 470 -13.05 -17.61 23.54
C ARG A 470 -12.77 -16.21 24.05
N SER A 471 -13.80 -15.40 24.20
CA SER A 471 -13.72 -14.24 25.06
C SER A 471 -13.23 -14.69 26.45
N PRO A 472 -12.26 -14.00 27.08
CA PRO A 472 -11.94 -14.28 28.46
C PRO A 472 -13.22 -14.16 29.28
N LYS A 473 -13.44 -15.10 30.21
CA LYS A 473 -14.63 -15.12 31.09
C LYS A 473 -14.78 -13.82 31.90
N VAL A 474 -13.75 -12.97 31.92
CA VAL A 474 -13.70 -11.64 32.54
C VAL A 474 -13.37 -10.62 31.44
N GLN A 475 -14.30 -9.72 31.13
CA GLN A 475 -14.26 -8.81 29.97
C GLN A 475 -13.14 -7.75 29.99
N ARG A 476 -12.28 -7.70 31.01
CA ARG A 476 -11.28 -6.63 31.18
C ARG A 476 -9.83 -7.11 31.38
N LEU A 477 -9.55 -8.41 31.29
CA LEU A 477 -8.16 -8.92 31.39
C LEU A 477 -7.48 -8.89 30.01
N ARG A 478 -6.21 -8.49 29.98
CA ARG A 478 -5.35 -8.53 28.80
C ARG A 478 -4.32 -9.66 28.96
N GLU A 479 -4.25 -10.58 28.02
CA GLU A 479 -3.14 -11.54 27.93
C GLU A 479 -1.90 -10.81 27.37
N LEU A 480 -0.78 -10.90 28.07
CA LEU A 480 0.53 -10.47 27.59
C LEU A 480 1.40 -11.71 27.40
N LYS A 481 1.86 -11.91 26.17
CA LYS A 481 2.84 -12.94 25.81
C LYS A 481 4.14 -12.27 25.40
N CYS A 482 5.26 -12.65 26.01
CA CYS A 482 6.59 -12.14 25.69
C CYS A 482 7.55 -13.32 25.52
N LEU A 483 8.39 -13.26 24.50
CA LEU A 483 9.46 -14.22 24.25
C LEU A 483 10.79 -13.48 24.22
N GLN A 484 11.63 -13.76 25.21
CA GLN A 484 13.03 -13.38 25.21
C GLN A 484 13.83 -14.55 24.65
N LEU A 485 14.46 -14.34 23.49
CA LEU A 485 15.17 -15.36 22.74
C LEU A 485 16.61 -14.93 22.52
N HIS A 486 17.56 -15.69 23.04
CA HIS A 486 18.99 -15.49 22.82
C HIS A 486 19.53 -16.65 21.99
N ILE A 487 19.93 -16.34 20.76
CA ILE A 487 20.54 -17.28 19.83
C ILE A 487 22.05 -17.26 20.06
N LEU A 488 22.60 -18.34 20.60
CA LEU A 488 23.99 -18.41 21.07
C LEU A 488 24.92 -18.91 19.96
N ASP A 489 24.99 -20.23 19.77
CA ASP A 489 25.85 -20.88 18.80
C ASP A 489 25.12 -22.02 18.07
N ALA A 490 25.59 -22.33 16.86
CA ALA A 490 25.18 -23.53 16.17
C ALA A 490 26.35 -24.52 16.07
N HIS A 491 26.04 -25.80 16.18
CA HIS A 491 27.03 -26.87 16.14
C HIS A 491 26.70 -27.87 15.03
N ARG A 492 27.73 -28.35 14.33
CA ARG A 492 27.63 -29.35 13.23
C ARG A 492 26.75 -28.90 12.07
N LEU A 493 26.69 -27.60 11.78
CA LEU A 493 26.11 -27.13 10.52
C LEU A 493 26.99 -27.60 9.35
N PRO A 494 26.41 -28.10 8.25
CA PRO A 494 27.19 -28.57 7.11
C PRO A 494 27.80 -27.39 6.35
N PHE A 495 29.02 -26.98 6.73
CA PHE A 495 29.71 -25.80 6.19
C PHE A 495 29.85 -25.76 4.66
N LYS A 496 29.91 -26.91 4.00
CA LYS A 496 29.93 -26.97 2.52
C LYS A 496 28.61 -26.49 1.90
N LEU A 497 27.51 -26.66 2.61
CA LEU A 497 26.16 -26.26 2.19
C LEU A 497 25.80 -24.87 2.76
N VAL A 498 26.27 -24.56 3.97
CA VAL A 498 25.94 -23.34 4.71
C VAL A 498 27.21 -22.60 5.15
N PRO A 499 28.03 -22.07 4.22
CA PRO A 499 29.25 -21.33 4.57
C PRO A 499 28.99 -19.97 5.22
N ASN A 500 27.83 -19.34 4.95
CA ASN A 500 27.45 -18.03 5.48
C ASN A 500 26.07 -18.09 6.18
N PRO A 501 25.96 -18.76 7.33
CA PRO A 501 24.68 -18.95 8.02
C PRO A 501 24.13 -17.65 8.61
N PHE A 502 22.81 -17.48 8.52
CA PHE A 502 22.03 -16.59 9.37
C PHE A 502 20.68 -17.22 9.70
N CYS A 503 20.07 -16.80 10.80
CA CYS A 503 18.80 -17.32 11.25
C CYS A 503 17.68 -16.30 11.04
N ILE A 504 16.47 -16.78 10.72
CA ILE A 504 15.24 -16.00 10.72
C ILE A 504 14.31 -16.59 11.77
N ILE A 505 13.76 -15.71 12.61
CA ILE A 505 12.80 -16.07 13.65
C ILE A 505 11.41 -15.76 13.11
N SER A 506 10.51 -16.73 13.21
CA SER A 506 9.13 -16.63 12.74
C SER A 506 8.14 -17.01 13.84
N LEU A 507 7.04 -16.27 13.94
CA LEU A 507 5.90 -16.57 14.80
C LEU A 507 4.74 -17.02 13.90
N ASN A 508 4.21 -18.24 14.06
CA ASN A 508 3.18 -18.79 13.15
C ASN A 508 3.53 -18.65 11.65
N GLN A 509 4.80 -18.91 11.31
CA GLN A 509 5.38 -18.78 9.96
C GLN A 509 5.45 -17.32 9.43
N VAL A 510 5.20 -16.33 10.28
CA VAL A 510 5.41 -14.91 9.97
C VAL A 510 6.80 -14.52 10.47
N LYS A 511 7.68 -14.11 9.56
CA LYS A 511 9.06 -13.72 9.87
C LYS A 511 9.08 -12.39 10.64
N VAL A 512 9.69 -12.35 11.82
CA VAL A 512 9.67 -11.18 12.74
C VAL A 512 11.05 -10.66 13.14
N ALA A 513 12.08 -11.49 13.08
CA ALA A 513 13.46 -11.11 13.43
C ALA A 513 14.48 -11.93 12.63
N ARG A 514 15.74 -11.46 12.60
CA ARG A 514 16.85 -12.17 11.94
C ARG A 514 18.16 -11.92 12.68
N THR A 515 19.09 -12.86 12.58
CA THR A 515 20.47 -12.65 13.02
C THR A 515 21.31 -12.01 11.92
N LYS A 516 22.50 -11.53 12.30
CA LYS A 516 23.57 -11.21 11.35
C LYS A 516 24.11 -12.48 10.71
N VAL A 517 24.72 -12.31 9.55
CA VAL A 517 25.40 -13.38 8.82
C VAL A 517 26.72 -13.70 9.53
N LYS A 518 26.93 -14.96 9.86
CA LYS A 518 28.15 -15.48 10.47
C LYS A 518 28.93 -16.32 9.47
N THR A 519 30.18 -16.64 9.81
CA THR A 519 31.04 -17.52 9.02
C THR A 519 31.77 -18.50 9.95
N GLY A 520 32.20 -19.64 9.40
CA GLY A 520 32.90 -20.69 10.15
C GLY A 520 32.10 -21.98 10.30
N LEU A 521 32.75 -23.01 10.86
CA LEU A 521 32.17 -24.36 11.03
C LEU A 521 31.09 -24.40 12.12
N ASP A 522 31.33 -23.68 13.23
CA ASP A 522 30.43 -23.56 14.38
C ASP A 522 30.17 -22.05 14.62
N PRO A 523 29.18 -21.45 13.94
CA PRO A 523 28.95 -20.02 13.99
C PRO A 523 28.45 -19.57 15.38
N LEU A 524 29.09 -18.54 15.94
CA LEU A 524 28.66 -17.85 17.15
C LEU A 524 27.79 -16.64 16.77
N PHE A 525 26.51 -16.71 17.07
CA PHE A 525 25.56 -15.61 16.88
C PHE A 525 25.68 -14.63 18.03
N ASP A 526 25.41 -15.09 19.25
CA ASP A 526 25.34 -14.31 20.48
C ASP A 526 24.45 -13.07 20.33
N GLU A 527 23.22 -13.28 19.83
CA GLU A 527 22.25 -12.23 19.52
C GLU A 527 20.95 -12.46 20.28
N GLU A 528 20.48 -11.41 20.97
CA GLU A 528 19.27 -11.42 21.79
C GLU A 528 18.12 -10.69 21.09
N PHE A 529 16.92 -11.26 21.20
CA PHE A 529 15.69 -10.76 20.61
C PHE A 529 14.60 -10.72 21.68
N LEU A 530 14.04 -9.53 21.90
CA LEU A 530 12.88 -9.33 22.74
C LEU A 530 11.64 -9.20 21.86
N LEU A 531 10.78 -10.22 21.86
CA LEU A 531 9.52 -10.24 21.13
C LEU A 531 8.38 -10.04 22.13
N ASP A 532 8.02 -8.78 22.33
CA ASP A 532 6.94 -8.40 23.23
C ASP A 532 5.57 -8.49 22.56
N ASP A 533 4.55 -8.76 23.38
CA ASP A 533 3.14 -8.64 23.01
C ASP A 533 2.75 -9.54 21.82
N ILE A 534 3.24 -10.78 21.88
CA ILE A 534 3.03 -11.83 20.89
C ILE A 534 1.53 -12.12 20.76
N PRO A 535 1.00 -12.22 19.53
CA PRO A 535 -0.42 -12.48 19.33
C PRO A 535 -0.90 -13.79 20.02
N PRO A 536 -2.07 -13.81 20.68
CA PRO A 536 -2.60 -14.97 21.39
C PRO A 536 -2.69 -16.30 20.62
N ASP A 537 -2.88 -16.28 19.29
CA ASP A 537 -2.94 -17.48 18.44
C ASP A 537 -1.56 -18.07 18.10
N VAL A 538 -0.47 -17.38 18.48
CA VAL A 538 0.87 -17.91 18.32
C VAL A 538 1.05 -19.04 19.32
N LEU A 539 1.25 -20.24 18.78
CA LEU A 539 1.43 -21.47 19.55
C LEU A 539 2.89 -21.94 19.56
N SER A 540 3.68 -21.49 18.57
CA SER A 540 5.08 -21.87 18.41
C SER A 540 5.86 -20.77 17.73
N PHE A 541 7.18 -20.78 17.94
CA PHE A 541 8.11 -20.03 17.13
C PHE A 541 8.99 -21.00 16.33
N THR A 542 9.38 -20.57 15.13
CA THR A 542 10.26 -21.31 14.23
C THR A 542 11.53 -20.51 14.03
N ILE A 543 12.68 -21.17 14.12
CA ILE A 543 13.97 -20.59 13.71
C ILE A 543 14.44 -21.33 12.47
N THR A 544 14.58 -20.59 11.38
CA THR A 544 15.00 -21.11 10.09
C THR A 544 16.41 -20.65 9.77
N VAL A 545 17.30 -21.58 9.45
CA VAL A 545 18.66 -21.29 8.99
C VAL A 545 18.66 -21.08 7.49
N TYR A 546 19.20 -19.93 7.10
CA TYR A 546 19.48 -19.57 5.72
C TYR A 546 20.99 -19.50 5.49
N ASN A 547 21.40 -19.75 4.25
CA ASN A 547 22.75 -19.49 3.78
C ASN A 547 22.76 -18.28 2.85
N LYS A 548 23.54 -17.24 3.19
CA LYS A 548 23.69 -16.06 2.35
C LYS A 548 24.46 -16.38 1.07
N GLY A 549 23.83 -16.12 -0.07
CA GLY A 549 24.43 -16.31 -1.38
C GLY A 549 25.37 -15.16 -1.73
N LYS A 550 26.55 -15.45 -2.32
CA LYS A 550 27.47 -14.38 -2.77
C LYS A 550 26.99 -13.68 -4.05
N ARG A 551 26.35 -14.44 -4.93
CA ARG A 551 25.80 -14.00 -6.24
C ARG A 551 24.50 -14.73 -6.61
N SER A 552 23.99 -15.53 -5.69
CA SER A 552 22.77 -16.34 -5.81
C SER A 552 21.78 -15.87 -4.75
N LYS A 553 20.49 -16.20 -4.92
CA LYS A 553 19.48 -16.00 -3.87
C LYS A 553 19.93 -16.71 -2.57
N ASP A 554 19.51 -16.18 -1.43
CA ASP A 554 19.73 -16.88 -0.17
C ASP A 554 18.92 -18.18 -0.19
N THR A 555 19.47 -19.20 0.46
CA THR A 555 18.90 -20.54 0.41
C THR A 555 18.42 -20.91 1.80
N GLU A 556 17.17 -21.33 1.89
CA GLU A 556 16.62 -21.91 3.11
C GLU A 556 17.10 -23.35 3.25
N VAL A 557 17.56 -23.71 4.45
CA VAL A 557 18.34 -24.93 4.63
C VAL A 557 17.68 -25.90 5.59
N ALA A 558 17.43 -25.42 6.82
CA ALA A 558 16.90 -26.23 7.89
C ALA A 558 16.11 -25.33 8.86
N GLU A 559 15.19 -25.93 9.58
CA GLU A 559 14.35 -25.23 10.55
C GLU A 559 14.26 -26.00 11.86
N LEU A 560 13.95 -25.30 12.95
CA LEU A 560 13.50 -25.90 14.19
C LEU A 560 12.27 -25.15 14.66
N THR A 561 11.36 -25.86 15.29
CA THR A 561 10.12 -25.30 15.85
C THR A 561 10.03 -25.67 17.32
N VAL A 562 9.73 -24.68 18.15
CA VAL A 562 9.52 -24.85 19.59
C VAL A 562 8.09 -24.42 19.93
N GLU A 563 7.35 -25.33 20.56
CA GLU A 563 6.00 -25.02 21.05
C GLU A 563 6.08 -24.16 22.30
N LEU A 564 5.32 -23.06 22.35
CA LEU A 564 5.28 -22.18 23.53
C LEU A 564 4.71 -22.91 24.75
N SER A 565 3.84 -23.91 24.53
CA SER A 565 3.30 -24.75 25.61
C SER A 565 4.32 -25.68 26.26
N SER A 566 5.47 -25.93 25.64
CA SER A 566 6.53 -26.73 26.26
C SER A 566 7.43 -25.91 27.19
N LEU A 567 7.30 -24.58 27.20
CA LEU A 567 8.09 -23.69 28.04
C LEU A 567 7.34 -23.37 29.34
N THR A 568 8.02 -23.48 30.48
CA THR A 568 7.46 -23.07 31.77
C THR A 568 7.42 -21.55 31.86
N ASN A 569 6.29 -20.99 32.33
CA ASN A 569 6.11 -19.54 32.43
C ASN A 569 7.16 -18.89 33.35
N GLY A 570 7.94 -17.95 32.81
CA GLY A 570 8.95 -17.18 33.54
C GLY A 570 10.31 -17.86 33.72
N ASP A 571 10.39 -19.17 33.52
CA ASP A 571 11.65 -19.90 33.62
C ASP A 571 12.52 -19.68 32.38
N GLU A 572 13.83 -19.74 32.58
CA GLU A 572 14.83 -19.69 31.52
C GLU A 572 15.32 -21.09 31.16
N VAL A 573 15.25 -21.41 29.87
CA VAL A 573 15.72 -22.68 29.29
C VAL A 573 16.96 -22.41 28.46
N ASP A 574 18.10 -23.03 28.78
CA ASP A 574 19.35 -22.96 28.01
C ASP A 574 19.70 -24.38 27.50
N GLU A 575 19.32 -24.69 26.26
CA GLU A 575 19.39 -26.04 25.69
C GLU A 575 19.79 -26.07 24.20
N TRP A 576 20.16 -27.26 23.73
CA TRP A 576 20.45 -27.55 22.32
C TRP A 576 19.23 -28.08 21.59
N PHE A 577 18.78 -27.35 20.57
CA PHE A 577 17.65 -27.70 19.72
C PHE A 577 18.15 -28.23 18.38
N LYS A 578 17.70 -29.43 17.98
CA LYS A 578 18.12 -30.05 16.72
C LYS A 578 17.38 -29.45 15.54
N PHE A 579 18.10 -29.24 14.44
CA PHE A 579 17.49 -28.84 13.17
C PHE A 579 16.80 -30.00 12.45
N SER A 580 15.65 -29.70 11.87
CA SER A 580 14.97 -30.52 10.88
C SER A 580 15.31 -29.99 9.49
N GLY A 581 15.87 -30.86 8.65
CA GLY A 581 16.24 -30.51 7.28
C GLY A 581 15.04 -30.29 6.39
N ILE A 582 15.05 -29.19 5.64
CA ILE A 582 14.03 -28.94 4.60
C ILE A 582 14.35 -29.76 3.34
N THR A 583 15.63 -30.10 3.13
CA THR A 583 16.06 -31.05 2.10
C THR A 583 16.48 -32.39 2.74
N PRO A 584 16.22 -33.54 2.10
CA PRO A 584 16.44 -34.88 2.67
C PRO A 584 17.93 -35.28 2.80
N ILE A 585 18.84 -34.31 2.74
CA ILE A 585 20.29 -34.55 2.67
C ILE A 585 20.92 -34.32 4.04
N GLY A 586 21.05 -35.39 4.83
CA GLY A 586 21.96 -35.44 5.98
C GLY A 586 21.44 -34.89 7.31
N GLU A 587 22.35 -34.82 8.29
CA GLU A 587 22.14 -34.21 9.61
C GLU A 587 22.46 -32.71 9.55
N TRP A 588 21.55 -31.88 10.07
CA TRP A 588 21.63 -30.41 9.96
C TRP A 588 22.17 -29.72 11.20
N GLY A 589 22.70 -30.49 12.15
CA GLY A 589 23.26 -29.96 13.40
C GLY A 589 22.21 -29.49 14.40
N SER A 590 22.65 -28.66 15.34
CA SER A 590 21.82 -28.11 16.43
C SER A 590 22.12 -26.64 16.67
N LEU A 591 21.16 -25.92 17.23
CA LEU A 591 21.27 -24.53 17.68
C LEU A 591 21.08 -24.47 19.19
N ARG A 592 21.98 -23.80 19.89
CA ARG A 592 21.82 -23.53 21.32
C ARG A 592 21.00 -22.26 21.51
N LEU A 593 19.93 -22.38 22.26
CA LEU A 593 19.03 -21.28 22.55
C LEU A 593 18.95 -21.09 24.05
N ARG A 594 18.96 -19.83 24.48
CA ARG A 594 18.48 -19.43 25.79
C ARG A 594 17.14 -18.73 25.61
N VAL A 595 16.08 -19.29 26.19
CA VAL A 595 14.69 -18.91 25.95
C VAL A 595 14.00 -18.65 27.28
N ARG A 596 13.29 -17.52 27.38
CA ARG A 596 12.36 -17.24 28.48
C ARG A 596 11.03 -16.81 27.90
N TYR A 597 9.96 -17.49 28.27
CA TYR A 597 8.61 -17.21 27.83
C TYR A 597 7.75 -16.74 29.00
N LEU A 598 7.09 -15.60 28.82
CA LEU A 598 6.17 -15.01 29.78
C LEU A 598 4.77 -14.97 29.18
N HIS A 599 3.78 -15.43 29.94
CA HIS A 599 2.37 -15.46 29.61
C HIS A 599 1.56 -15.04 30.84
N ASP A 600 1.33 -13.74 30.95
CA ASP A 600 0.69 -13.14 32.12
C ASP A 600 -0.69 -12.56 31.76
N LEU A 601 -1.59 -12.59 32.75
CA LEU A 601 -2.88 -11.91 32.68
C LEU A 601 -2.76 -10.56 33.37
N ILE A 602 -2.84 -9.49 32.58
CA ILE A 602 -2.79 -8.11 33.04
C ILE A 602 -4.21 -7.62 33.31
N MET A 603 -4.42 -7.07 34.50
CA MET A 603 -5.68 -6.44 34.90
C MET A 603 -5.82 -5.04 34.27
N PRO A 604 -7.02 -4.44 34.30
CA PRO A 604 -7.17 -3.03 33.97
C PRO A 604 -6.27 -2.15 34.84
N GLN A 605 -5.81 -1.02 34.28
CA GLN A 605 -4.93 -0.09 34.99
C GLN A 605 -5.51 0.34 36.35
N GLU A 606 -6.84 0.47 36.45
CA GLU A 606 -7.51 0.91 37.67
C GLU A 606 -7.31 -0.06 38.85
N GLU A 607 -7.12 -1.35 38.57
CA GLU A 607 -6.86 -2.36 39.60
C GLU A 607 -5.44 -2.21 40.20
N TYR A 608 -4.52 -1.58 39.47
CA TYR A 608 -3.17 -1.30 39.93
C TYR A 608 -3.03 0.07 40.62
N SER A 609 -4.07 0.92 40.59
CA SER A 609 -4.01 2.27 41.15
C SER A 609 -3.59 2.33 42.64
N PRO A 610 -4.04 1.42 43.54
CA PRO A 610 -3.58 1.44 44.93
C PRO A 610 -2.06 1.21 45.06
N LEU A 611 -1.50 0.27 44.29
CA LEU A 611 -0.06 0.01 44.28
C LEU A 611 0.70 1.18 43.65
N GLN A 612 0.18 1.74 42.56
CA GLN A 612 0.75 2.94 41.93
C GLN A 612 0.83 4.11 42.91
N GLN A 613 -0.23 4.37 43.68
CA GLN A 613 -0.25 5.41 44.71
C GLN A 613 0.81 5.18 45.81
N LEU A 614 0.97 3.93 46.25
CA LEU A 614 1.98 3.56 47.25
C LEU A 614 3.43 3.72 46.72
N ILE A 615 3.68 3.34 45.47
CA ILE A 615 5.00 3.49 44.83
C ILE A 615 5.33 4.96 44.57
N LEU A 616 4.34 5.75 44.16
CA LEU A 616 4.48 7.17 43.83
C LEU A 616 4.36 8.10 45.04
N ASP A 617 4.20 7.56 46.25
CA ASP A 617 4.13 8.38 47.46
C ASP A 617 5.43 9.21 47.60
N PRO A 618 5.35 10.52 47.87
CA PRO A 618 6.54 11.39 47.96
C PRO A 618 7.56 10.96 49.02
N SER A 619 7.15 10.19 50.04
CA SER A 619 8.09 9.66 51.03
C SER A 619 9.02 8.61 50.44
N LEU A 620 8.64 7.93 49.35
CA LEU A 620 9.32 6.80 48.73
C LEU A 620 9.61 5.63 49.69
N GLU A 621 8.88 5.51 50.79
CA GLU A 621 9.09 4.45 51.79
C GLU A 621 8.98 3.05 51.18
N VAL A 622 7.97 2.82 50.33
CA VAL A 622 7.76 1.55 49.64
C VAL A 622 8.90 1.25 48.67
N VAL A 623 9.40 2.26 47.95
CA VAL A 623 10.54 2.11 47.03
C VAL A 623 11.80 1.70 47.79
N ARG A 624 12.06 2.32 48.95
CA ARG A 624 13.21 1.95 49.81
C ARG A 624 13.06 0.52 50.35
N ALA A 625 11.88 0.15 50.82
CA ALA A 625 11.61 -1.22 51.29
C ALA A 625 11.81 -2.26 50.18
N LEU A 626 11.33 -1.98 48.95
CA LEU A 626 11.54 -2.86 47.79
C LEU A 626 13.03 -2.97 47.43
N ALA A 627 13.80 -1.88 47.56
CA ALA A 627 15.24 -1.90 47.33
C ALA A 627 15.97 -2.89 48.25
N ASP A 628 15.57 -2.94 49.53
CA ASP A 628 16.17 -3.84 50.52
C ASP A 628 15.75 -5.31 50.28
N ILE A 629 14.48 -5.54 49.95
CA ILE A 629 13.93 -6.90 49.74
C ILE A 629 14.44 -7.51 48.43
N CYS A 630 14.46 -6.76 47.34
CA CYS A 630 14.76 -7.24 45.99
C CYS A 630 16.23 -7.05 45.58
N HIS A 631 17.18 -7.12 46.50
CA HIS A 631 18.60 -6.87 46.23
C HIS A 631 19.20 -7.82 45.17
N LEU A 632 18.66 -9.04 45.01
CA LEU A 632 19.04 -10.00 43.96
C LEU A 632 18.45 -9.65 42.59
N ASP A 633 17.26 -9.04 42.55
CA ASP A 633 16.51 -8.65 41.34
C ASP A 633 16.52 -7.13 41.12
N ARG A 634 17.60 -6.46 41.53
CA ARG A 634 17.70 -4.99 41.50
C ARG A 634 17.55 -4.39 40.11
N ILE A 635 18.01 -5.08 39.06
CA ILE A 635 17.92 -4.60 37.67
C ILE A 635 16.46 -4.62 37.17
N PRO A 636 15.70 -5.73 37.28
CA PRO A 636 14.26 -5.73 37.02
C PRO A 636 13.48 -4.67 37.82
N LEU A 637 13.79 -4.52 39.11
CA LEU A 637 13.15 -3.53 39.97
C LEU A 637 13.45 -2.09 39.50
N ALA A 638 14.71 -1.75 39.26
CA ALA A 638 15.13 -0.44 38.78
C ALA A 638 14.46 -0.09 37.44
N ASN A 639 14.43 -1.02 36.50
CA ASN A 639 13.74 -0.84 35.22
C ASN A 639 12.25 -0.54 35.41
N SER A 640 11.58 -1.28 36.29
CA SER A 640 10.15 -1.12 36.56
C SER A 640 9.84 0.23 37.21
N LEU A 641 10.61 0.60 38.25
CA LEU A 641 10.47 1.89 38.93
C LEU A 641 10.72 3.07 37.99
N LEU A 642 11.81 3.01 37.20
CA LEU A 642 12.13 4.07 36.25
C LEU A 642 11.03 4.25 35.21
N ARG A 643 10.44 3.16 34.69
CA ARG A 643 9.30 3.22 33.76
C ARG A 643 8.08 3.88 34.38
N ILE A 644 7.72 3.52 35.61
CA ILE A 644 6.58 4.11 36.33
C ILE A 644 6.80 5.61 36.57
N PHE A 645 7.93 5.98 37.16
CA PHE A 645 8.19 7.40 37.48
C PHE A 645 8.36 8.26 36.24
N ARG A 646 8.93 7.73 35.16
CA ARG A 646 9.04 8.45 33.89
C ARG A 646 7.69 8.65 33.20
N HIS A 647 6.79 7.68 33.29
CA HIS A 647 5.41 7.84 32.80
C HIS A 647 4.73 9.04 33.48
N GLU A 648 4.97 9.22 34.77
CA GLU A 648 4.46 10.33 35.59
C GLU A 648 5.31 11.61 35.50
N ARG A 649 6.41 11.60 34.73
CA ARG A 649 7.42 12.69 34.64
C ARG A 649 8.04 13.09 35.98
N ARG A 650 8.23 12.13 36.88
CA ARG A 650 8.80 12.27 38.25
C ARG A 650 10.13 11.54 38.41
N GLU A 651 10.79 11.14 37.34
CA GLU A 651 12.07 10.43 37.38
C GLU A 651 13.18 11.23 38.08
N ALA A 652 13.19 12.56 37.94
CA ALA A 652 14.16 13.42 38.60
C ALA A 652 13.99 13.45 40.12
N GLU A 653 12.74 13.35 40.61
CA GLU A 653 12.41 13.27 42.03
C GLU A 653 12.91 11.94 42.61
N LEU A 654 12.58 10.82 41.95
CA LEU A 654 13.05 9.49 42.33
C LEU A 654 14.57 9.44 42.44
N LEU A 655 15.28 9.87 41.39
CA LEU A 655 16.73 9.83 41.35
C LEU A 655 17.34 10.73 42.43
N ARG A 656 16.83 11.96 42.61
CA ARG A 656 17.35 12.87 43.63
C ARG A 656 17.20 12.29 45.02
N SER A 657 15.99 11.87 45.40
CA SER A 657 15.72 11.39 46.75
C SER A 657 16.46 10.09 47.10
N LEU A 658 16.68 9.20 46.13
CA LEU A 658 17.48 8.00 46.36
C LEU A 658 18.99 8.30 46.42
N ASN A 659 19.49 9.24 45.62
CA ASN A 659 20.88 9.70 45.71
C ASN A 659 21.15 10.39 47.05
N GLU A 660 20.27 11.30 47.49
CA GLU A 660 20.38 11.97 48.79
C GLU A 660 20.38 10.94 49.95
N ALA A 661 19.46 9.98 49.93
CA ALA A 661 19.40 8.93 50.95
C ALA A 661 20.64 8.01 50.96
N GLU A 662 21.23 7.72 49.79
CA GLU A 662 22.47 6.94 49.71
C GLU A 662 23.67 7.75 50.25
N ILE A 663 23.74 9.05 49.94
CA ILE A 663 24.78 9.96 50.46
C ILE A 663 24.67 10.11 51.99
N GLU A 664 23.47 10.23 52.53
CA GLU A 664 23.24 10.34 53.99
C GLU A 664 23.57 9.05 54.75
N ARG A 665 23.36 7.89 54.12
CA ARG A 665 23.60 6.57 54.72
C ARG A 665 25.08 6.19 54.74
N GLU A 666 25.86 6.64 53.75
CA GLU A 666 27.23 6.21 53.55
C GLU A 666 28.22 7.04 54.40
N GLN A 667 29.10 6.37 55.15
CA GLN A 667 30.08 7.06 56.01
C GLN A 667 31.45 7.25 55.36
N GLU A 668 31.73 6.56 54.25
CA GLU A 668 32.98 6.66 53.51
C GLU A 668 32.74 7.14 52.07
N THR A 669 33.51 8.13 51.62
CA THR A 669 33.38 8.65 50.25
C THR A 669 33.80 7.64 49.17
N SER A 670 34.63 6.65 49.54
CA SER A 670 35.14 5.62 48.61
C SER A 670 34.13 4.49 48.30
N THR A 671 33.04 4.42 49.06
CA THR A 671 31.98 3.39 48.95
C THR A 671 30.69 3.92 48.33
N LEU A 672 30.63 5.23 48.09
CA LEU A 672 29.51 5.95 47.49
C LEU A 672 29.33 5.57 46.02
N LEU A 673 28.09 5.37 45.57
CA LEU A 673 27.73 5.03 44.18
C LEU A 673 28.43 3.78 43.61
N ARG A 674 28.56 2.72 44.43
CA ARG A 674 29.03 1.41 43.95
C ARG A 674 28.03 0.76 42.99
N ALA A 675 28.54 0.06 41.98
CA ALA A 675 27.80 -0.62 40.90
C ALA A 675 26.80 -1.74 41.32
N ALA A 676 26.49 -1.86 42.62
CA ALA A 676 25.59 -2.87 43.17
C ALA A 676 24.37 -2.29 43.92
N SER A 677 24.21 -0.96 44.01
CA SER A 677 23.04 -0.34 44.64
C SER A 677 21.88 -0.14 43.66
N LEU A 678 20.65 -0.04 44.19
CA LEU A 678 19.48 0.27 43.37
C LEU A 678 19.61 1.67 42.73
N THR A 679 20.09 2.65 43.51
CA THR A 679 20.28 4.04 43.07
C THR A 679 21.24 4.15 41.89
N THR A 680 22.39 3.49 41.95
CA THR A 680 23.37 3.48 40.85
C THR A 680 22.84 2.76 39.62
N THR A 681 22.11 1.66 39.82
CA THR A 681 21.43 0.94 38.73
C THR A 681 20.38 1.84 38.05
N LEU A 682 19.58 2.58 38.83
CA LEU A 682 18.60 3.54 38.32
C LEU A 682 19.26 4.68 37.53
N MET A 683 20.36 5.24 38.05
CA MET A 683 21.14 6.27 37.37
C MET A 683 21.70 5.78 36.04
N ASP A 684 22.32 4.60 36.01
CA ASP A 684 22.87 4.00 34.78
C ASP A 684 21.77 3.74 33.74
N LEU A 685 20.64 3.15 34.16
CA LEU A 685 19.48 2.93 33.28
C LEU A 685 18.89 4.24 32.75
N TYR A 686 18.79 5.28 33.60
CA TYR A 686 18.31 6.60 33.18
C TYR A 686 19.26 7.25 32.17
N MET A 687 20.57 7.26 32.45
CA MET A 687 21.59 7.78 31.54
C MET A 687 21.56 7.05 30.20
N LYS A 688 21.54 5.71 30.21
CA LYS A 688 21.38 4.91 28.97
C LYS A 688 20.12 5.32 28.23
N SER A 689 18.99 5.40 28.93
CA SER A 689 17.71 5.75 28.35
C SER A 689 17.67 7.14 27.70
N VAL A 690 18.31 8.14 28.30
CA VAL A 690 18.31 9.53 27.79
C VAL A 690 19.40 9.75 26.73
N CYS A 691 20.58 9.16 26.94
CA CYS A 691 21.77 9.46 26.14
C CYS A 691 21.97 8.53 24.94
N THR A 692 21.27 7.40 24.83
CA THR A 692 21.45 6.46 23.70
C THR A 692 21.24 7.13 22.33
N GLY A 693 20.20 7.96 22.19
CA GLY A 693 19.95 8.66 20.93
C GLY A 693 21.05 9.68 20.59
N PHE A 694 21.57 10.39 21.59
CA PHE A 694 22.71 11.29 21.42
C PHE A 694 23.98 10.52 21.02
N LEU A 695 24.25 9.41 21.69
CA LEU A 695 25.40 8.56 21.39
C LEU A 695 25.33 8.06 19.95
N GLN A 696 24.20 7.47 19.53
CA GLN A 696 23.99 7.03 18.15
C GLN A 696 24.22 8.19 17.17
N ALA A 697 23.59 9.34 17.37
CA ALA A 697 23.77 10.49 16.48
C ALA A 697 25.23 11.00 16.43
N ALA A 698 25.98 10.90 17.53
CA ALA A 698 27.35 11.39 17.61
C ALA A 698 28.39 10.45 16.98
N ILE A 699 28.24 9.13 17.15
CA ILE A 699 29.30 8.16 16.78
C ILE A 699 28.89 7.12 15.73
N GLN A 700 27.61 6.96 15.40
CA GLN A 700 27.15 5.89 14.50
C GLN A 700 27.79 5.99 13.11
N ASP A 701 27.80 7.16 12.48
CA ASP A 701 28.41 7.34 11.16
C ASP A 701 29.91 7.03 11.17
N THR A 702 30.60 7.39 12.25
CA THR A 702 32.04 7.11 12.42
C THR A 702 32.29 5.61 12.56
N ILE A 703 31.46 4.91 13.37
CA ILE A 703 31.55 3.46 13.54
C ILE A 703 31.24 2.75 12.22
N LEU A 704 30.19 3.14 11.50
CA LEU A 704 29.83 2.54 10.21
C LEU A 704 30.97 2.68 9.20
N LYS A 705 31.59 3.86 9.10
CA LYS A 705 32.77 4.07 8.26
C LYS A 705 33.93 3.16 8.65
N LEU A 706 34.21 3.01 9.95
CA LEU A 706 35.25 2.11 10.44
C LEU A 706 34.95 0.64 10.11
N LEU A 707 33.70 0.20 10.25
CA LEU A 707 33.26 -1.17 9.92
C LEU A 707 33.34 -1.44 8.41
N GLU A 708 33.15 -0.43 7.57
CA GLU A 708 33.35 -0.53 6.12
C GLU A 708 34.84 -0.61 5.73
N THR A 709 35.74 -0.08 6.57
CA THR A 709 37.18 -0.22 6.29
C THR A 709 37.67 -1.66 6.50
N LYS A 710 38.47 -2.16 5.55
CA LYS A 710 39.16 -3.46 5.65
C LYS A 710 40.36 -3.43 6.61
N GLN A 711 40.50 -2.39 7.42
CA GLN A 711 41.62 -2.23 8.34
C GLN A 711 41.32 -2.94 9.65
N SER A 712 42.30 -3.68 10.17
CA SER A 712 42.23 -4.24 11.51
C SER A 712 42.47 -3.11 12.51
N CYS A 713 41.46 -2.75 13.30
CA CYS A 713 41.57 -1.75 14.35
C CYS A 713 41.47 -2.43 15.71
N GLU A 714 42.33 -2.04 16.64
CA GLU A 714 42.27 -2.43 18.05
C GLU A 714 41.63 -1.30 18.84
N VAL A 715 40.62 -1.60 19.66
CA VAL A 715 39.95 -0.58 20.49
C VAL A 715 40.75 -0.48 21.79
N SER A 716 41.60 0.55 21.91
CA SER A 716 42.22 0.86 23.21
C SER A 716 41.25 1.70 24.04
N PHE A 717 40.82 1.15 25.19
CA PHE A 717 40.10 1.91 26.21
C PHE A 717 41.12 2.66 27.07
N GLU A 718 41.76 3.69 26.52
CA GLU A 718 42.49 4.65 27.35
C GLU A 718 41.49 5.69 27.85
N ILE A 719 41.04 5.49 29.10
CA ILE A 719 40.31 6.49 29.86
C ILE A 719 41.28 7.65 30.09
N TYR A 720 41.07 8.78 29.41
CA TYR A 720 41.73 10.03 29.79
C TYR A 720 41.16 10.45 31.15
N GLU A 721 41.93 10.23 32.22
CA GLU A 721 41.76 10.94 33.49
C GLU A 721 41.84 12.44 33.19
N PHE A 722 40.73 13.14 33.40
CA PHE A 722 40.67 14.60 33.45
C PHE A 722 40.46 15.05 34.90
#